data_AF-V5HT94-F1
#
_entry.id   AF-V5HT94-F1
#
_cell.length_a   1.000
_cell.length_b   1.000
_cell.length_c   1.000
_cell.angle_alpha   90.00
_cell.angle_beta   90.00
_cell.angle_gamma   90.00
#
_symmetry.space_group_name_H-M   'P 1'
#
loop_
_entity.id
_entity.type
_entity.pdbx_description
1 polymer ?
#
loop_
_entity_poly.entity_id
_entity_poly.type
_entity_poly.pdbx_seq_one_letter_code
_entity_poly.pdbx_strand_id
1 'polypeptide(L)'
;EKDEEALLGYKFVLPSVNRKASYVYNDTKVFCISRSGLEELDVFKRDRILGAGSYKGMPLFFSEFNGFVRVRSIHAPAQDVSHSVLASLQEPEDADLESTTVEESHYARLRSAFILFCKSENLKSEAMVDEAFPGRSSEVSTEPDSALDQCVCRLARRLTDDVPVSDPRWVHTRGAGPGSSSSLLIHHQLEDKQQAHRLLVSFLKDVGLWNRLYAVTVRGSPLATNLLLQEHAEKLVAAIHLHSLQVQYGGVVDDSIRRVIQGRQASPSGRLTAVDHFYQQVSEIDAVFPALVEEEEEALQKGLSPKEAFELITLVNAVLVKVLQEACLFREKEQQFYESDRELSLEHCPWTSALRDVLCKQHALTVTNAVPLAGDAPSRGQVFQQLTDLTDLVLAGYKVHLDSLGHDFMAYERLELKFQQDRSRLIGSLVKASQYERAAALAEKYFDFGSLVEICEATSNKDRLQSYMSQFAEQGFSEFVFKWQLDSGRRGDLLRQPPAQHRDLERFLEGHDQLSWLHHIQTGQFGRAAQTLERLGKREEKFLSRKKTLFSLSKLAALASNDPPEVKERRVKDAIKEHDLIMYQESLPSAVMEAYCLDPDNMRVLSPEELIEMYVSKDNVDANEYDFMKALELLDFIPDSATAHRLRMHVWCQAMLRDQWEDLDTDHPLETMKELLFFRIVELAFSQNVDLKEFLP
;
A
#
# COMPACT_ATOMS: atom_id res chain seq x y z
N GLU A 1 -36.63 -42.87 8.44
CA GLU A 1 -37.82 -43.37 7.72
C GLU A 1 -38.39 -42.39 6.68
N LYS A 2 -39.14 -41.33 7.02
CA LYS A 2 -39.73 -40.44 5.98
C LYS A 2 -38.72 -39.71 5.07
N ASP A 3 -37.56 -39.30 5.60
CA ASP A 3 -36.49 -38.69 4.79
C ASP A 3 -35.66 -39.72 4.00
N GLU A 4 -35.64 -40.98 4.44
CA GLU A 4 -34.96 -42.08 3.73
C GLU A 4 -35.79 -42.56 2.54
N GLU A 5 -37.12 -42.64 2.67
CA GLU A 5 -38.03 -42.93 1.55
C GLU A 5 -37.97 -41.85 0.46
N ALA A 6 -37.80 -40.57 0.85
CA ALA A 6 -37.64 -39.46 -0.08
C ALA A 6 -36.32 -39.54 -0.87
N LEU A 7 -35.23 -40.03 -0.24
CA LEU A 7 -33.94 -40.25 -0.89
C LEU A 7 -33.93 -41.46 -1.83
N LEU A 8 -34.67 -42.53 -1.50
CA LEU A 8 -34.82 -43.73 -2.33
C LEU A 8 -35.58 -43.47 -3.64
N GLY A 9 -36.31 -42.37 -3.75
CA GLY A 9 -37.00 -41.93 -4.96
C GLY A 9 -36.09 -41.30 -6.02
N TYR A 10 -34.83 -41.02 -5.70
CA TYR A 10 -33.87 -40.43 -6.63
C TYR A 10 -33.12 -41.50 -7.43
N LYS A 11 -33.08 -41.32 -8.75
CA LYS A 11 -32.39 -42.17 -9.71
C LYS A 11 -31.24 -41.41 -10.35
N PHE A 12 -30.23 -42.16 -10.78
CA PHE A 12 -28.97 -41.59 -11.30
C PHE A 12 -28.79 -41.92 -12.78
N VAL A 13 -28.38 -40.92 -13.57
CA VAL A 13 -27.95 -41.09 -14.98
C VAL A 13 -26.55 -40.54 -15.15
N LEU A 14 -25.66 -41.41 -15.63
CA LEU A 14 -24.34 -41.03 -16.11
C LEU A 14 -24.34 -41.07 -17.64
N PRO A 15 -24.28 -39.90 -18.33
CA PRO A 15 -24.41 -39.89 -19.78
C PRO A 15 -23.24 -40.55 -20.50
N SER A 16 -22.02 -40.42 -19.97
CA SER A 16 -20.79 -41.00 -20.51
C SER A 16 -19.75 -41.15 -19.39
N VAL A 17 -18.90 -42.17 -19.48
CA VAL A 17 -17.77 -42.41 -18.54
C VAL A 17 -16.78 -41.23 -18.53
N ASN A 18 -16.70 -40.49 -19.65
CA ASN A 18 -15.78 -39.36 -19.81
C ASN A 18 -16.36 -38.01 -19.38
N ARG A 19 -17.68 -37.91 -19.12
CA ARG A 19 -18.31 -36.67 -18.66
C ARG A 19 -18.23 -36.53 -17.15
N LYS A 20 -17.87 -35.32 -16.69
CA LYS A 20 -17.84 -34.92 -15.27
C LYS A 20 -19.18 -34.40 -14.74
N ALA A 21 -20.24 -34.49 -15.55
CA ALA A 21 -21.60 -34.08 -15.19
C ALA A 21 -22.49 -35.33 -15.08
N SER A 22 -23.02 -35.56 -13.89
CA SER A 22 -23.93 -36.64 -13.55
C SER A 22 -25.29 -36.07 -13.18
N TYR A 23 -26.36 -36.82 -13.44
CA TYR A 23 -27.71 -36.30 -13.26
C TYR A 23 -28.44 -37.17 -12.24
N VAL A 24 -29.02 -36.53 -11.23
CA VAL A 24 -29.87 -37.17 -10.23
C VAL A 24 -31.28 -36.65 -10.44
N TYR A 25 -32.25 -37.54 -10.65
CA TYR A 25 -33.63 -37.13 -10.92
C TYR A 25 -34.61 -37.93 -10.07
N ASN A 26 -35.73 -37.31 -9.74
CA ASN A 26 -36.91 -37.98 -9.21
C ASN A 26 -38.09 -37.74 -10.17
N ASP A 27 -39.30 -38.11 -9.75
CA ASP A 27 -40.51 -37.97 -10.58
C ASP A 27 -40.83 -36.52 -11.00
N THR A 28 -40.28 -35.49 -10.34
CA THR A 28 -40.65 -34.07 -10.55
C THR A 28 -39.46 -33.10 -10.72
N LYS A 29 -38.24 -33.53 -10.43
CA LYS A 29 -37.02 -32.69 -10.39
C LYS A 29 -35.85 -33.42 -11.02
N VAL A 30 -34.98 -32.67 -11.71
CA VAL A 30 -33.67 -33.12 -12.18
C VAL A 30 -32.62 -32.21 -11.59
N PHE A 31 -31.60 -32.79 -10.98
CA PHE A 31 -30.40 -32.14 -10.51
C PHE A 31 -29.23 -32.51 -11.44
N CYS A 32 -28.49 -31.50 -11.91
CA CYS A 32 -27.20 -31.68 -12.55
C CYS A 32 -26.12 -31.54 -11.47
N ILE A 33 -25.29 -32.57 -11.32
CA ILE A 33 -24.11 -32.57 -10.47
C ILE A 33 -22.91 -32.47 -11.40
N SER A 34 -22.31 -31.30 -11.46
CA SER A 34 -21.05 -31.04 -12.18
C SER A 34 -19.95 -30.64 -11.19
N ARG A 35 -18.74 -30.37 -11.68
CA ARG A 35 -17.67 -29.80 -10.84
C ARG A 35 -17.98 -28.37 -10.35
N SER A 36 -18.92 -27.66 -10.97
CA SER A 36 -19.30 -26.29 -10.60
C SER A 36 -20.40 -26.23 -9.52
N GLY A 37 -20.95 -27.37 -9.09
CA GLY A 37 -21.96 -27.45 -8.04
C GLY A 37 -23.16 -28.34 -8.37
N LEU A 38 -24.14 -28.32 -7.47
CA LEU A 38 -25.44 -28.97 -7.63
C LEU A 38 -26.46 -27.94 -8.14
N GLU A 39 -26.99 -28.14 -9.34
CA GLU A 39 -27.98 -27.23 -9.94
C GLU A 39 -29.30 -27.95 -10.21
N GLU A 40 -30.41 -27.37 -9.75
CA GLU A 40 -31.77 -27.85 -10.05
C GLU A 40 -32.21 -27.34 -11.44
N LEU A 41 -32.57 -28.26 -12.34
CA LEU A 41 -33.11 -27.93 -13.65
C LEU A 41 -34.61 -27.64 -13.53
N ASP A 42 -34.97 -26.37 -13.69
CA ASP A 42 -36.35 -25.85 -13.56
C ASP A 42 -37.31 -26.22 -14.70
N VAL A 43 -36.91 -27.12 -15.59
CA VAL A 43 -37.64 -27.46 -16.84
C VAL A 43 -38.90 -28.30 -16.57
N PHE A 44 -38.97 -28.99 -15.43
CA PHE A 44 -40.02 -29.99 -15.14
C PHE A 44 -41.03 -29.55 -14.07
N LYS A 45 -41.12 -28.25 -13.75
CA LYS A 45 -41.93 -27.70 -12.63
C LYS A 45 -43.44 -28.03 -12.62
N ARG A 46 -43.97 -28.71 -13.64
CA ARG A 46 -45.35 -29.24 -13.73
C ARG A 46 -45.45 -30.55 -14.53
N ASP A 47 -44.35 -31.27 -14.69
CA ASP A 47 -44.24 -32.41 -15.59
C ASP A 47 -43.68 -33.63 -14.85
N ARG A 48 -44.18 -34.83 -15.15
CA ARG A 48 -43.73 -36.06 -14.51
C ARG A 48 -42.69 -36.75 -15.37
N ILE A 49 -41.54 -37.05 -14.78
CA ILE A 49 -40.45 -37.75 -15.48
C ILE A 49 -40.72 -39.25 -15.45
N LEU A 50 -40.96 -39.82 -16.62
CA LEU A 50 -41.29 -41.23 -16.82
C LEU A 50 -40.04 -42.11 -16.96
N GLY A 51 -38.92 -41.52 -17.39
CA GLY A 51 -37.64 -42.21 -17.46
C GLY A 51 -36.51 -41.31 -17.91
N ALA A 52 -35.28 -41.76 -17.68
CA ALA A 52 -34.09 -41.08 -18.16
C ALA A 52 -33.10 -42.09 -18.72
N GLY A 53 -32.33 -41.66 -19.72
CA GLY A 53 -31.32 -42.48 -20.36
C GLY A 53 -30.24 -41.62 -21.01
N SER A 54 -29.30 -42.26 -21.68
CA SER A 54 -28.29 -41.57 -22.46
C SER A 54 -28.23 -42.09 -23.88
N TYR A 55 -28.08 -41.18 -24.84
CA TYR A 55 -27.84 -41.54 -26.23
C TYR A 55 -26.65 -40.75 -26.75
N LYS A 56 -25.60 -41.46 -27.19
CA LYS A 56 -24.32 -40.87 -27.61
C LYS A 56 -23.83 -39.81 -26.60
N GLY A 57 -23.71 -40.19 -25.33
CA GLY A 57 -23.20 -39.31 -24.26
C GLY A 57 -24.07 -38.13 -23.84
N MET A 58 -25.30 -38.00 -24.35
CA MET A 58 -26.23 -36.93 -24.00
C MET A 58 -27.30 -37.44 -23.03
N PRO A 59 -27.60 -36.73 -21.93
CA PRO A 59 -28.72 -37.06 -21.04
C PRO A 59 -30.05 -36.77 -21.74
N LEU A 60 -30.92 -37.77 -21.76
CA LEU A 60 -32.29 -37.69 -22.26
C LEU A 60 -33.25 -37.98 -21.12
N PHE A 61 -34.23 -37.11 -20.93
CA PHE A 61 -35.32 -37.30 -19.99
C PHE A 61 -36.61 -37.44 -20.77
N PHE A 62 -37.39 -38.47 -20.47
CA PHE A 62 -38.70 -38.69 -21.04
C PHE A 62 -39.74 -38.21 -20.02
N SER A 63 -40.51 -37.19 -20.37
CA SER A 63 -41.57 -36.65 -19.53
C SER A 63 -42.95 -36.83 -20.17
N GLU A 64 -43.98 -36.78 -19.33
CA GLU A 64 -45.37 -37.03 -19.71
C GLU A 64 -45.93 -35.96 -20.66
N PHE A 65 -45.57 -34.69 -20.46
CA PHE A 65 -46.07 -33.58 -21.28
C PHE A 65 -45.12 -33.15 -22.41
N ASN A 66 -43.80 -33.19 -22.19
CA ASN A 66 -42.81 -32.68 -23.15
C ASN A 66 -42.10 -33.78 -23.97
N GLY A 67 -42.45 -35.05 -23.77
CA GLY A 67 -41.85 -36.17 -24.50
C GLY A 67 -40.35 -36.31 -24.21
N PHE A 68 -39.52 -36.50 -25.24
CA PHE A 68 -38.06 -36.58 -25.06
C PHE A 68 -37.43 -35.19 -24.94
N VAL A 69 -37.04 -34.83 -23.71
CA VAL A 69 -36.33 -33.59 -23.38
C VAL A 69 -34.83 -33.87 -23.32
N ARG A 70 -34.08 -33.14 -24.15
CA ARG A 70 -32.62 -33.12 -24.11
C ARG A 70 -32.16 -32.04 -23.15
N VAL A 71 -31.39 -32.41 -22.13
CA VAL A 71 -30.73 -31.44 -21.25
C VAL A 71 -29.38 -31.08 -21.85
N ARG A 72 -29.21 -29.81 -22.21
CA ARG A 72 -27.92 -29.24 -22.62
C ARG A 72 -27.20 -28.69 -21.37
N SER A 73 -25.87 -28.63 -21.42
CA SER A 73 -25.09 -27.84 -20.44
C SER A 73 -25.63 -26.42 -20.47
N ILE A 74 -25.75 -25.76 -19.31
CA ILE A 74 -26.20 -24.37 -19.21
C ILE A 74 -25.23 -23.43 -19.96
N HIS A 75 -23.99 -23.88 -20.16
CA HIS A 75 -22.95 -23.23 -20.95
C HIS A 75 -23.00 -23.53 -22.46
N ALA A 76 -23.94 -24.35 -22.93
CA ALA A 76 -24.10 -24.60 -24.36
C ALA A 76 -24.74 -23.38 -25.05
N PRO A 77 -24.14 -22.82 -26.11
CA PRO A 77 -24.63 -21.60 -26.74
C PRO A 77 -26.04 -21.76 -27.33
N ALA A 78 -26.78 -20.65 -27.37
CA ALA A 78 -27.97 -20.52 -28.23
C ALA A 78 -27.56 -20.71 -29.70
N GLN A 79 -28.43 -21.31 -30.52
CA GLN A 79 -28.11 -21.64 -31.92
C GLN A 79 -27.69 -20.39 -32.72
N ASP A 80 -28.34 -19.25 -32.51
CA ASP A 80 -28.06 -18.00 -33.23
C ASP A 80 -26.64 -17.45 -32.96
N VAL A 81 -26.17 -17.51 -31.71
CA VAL A 81 -24.84 -17.03 -31.30
C VAL A 81 -23.72 -17.90 -31.89
N SER A 82 -23.99 -19.19 -32.03
CA SER A 82 -23.03 -20.14 -32.61
C SER A 82 -22.80 -19.86 -34.11
N HIS A 83 -23.82 -19.39 -34.84
CA HIS A 83 -23.71 -19.15 -36.27
C HIS A 83 -22.78 -17.98 -36.63
N SER A 84 -22.81 -16.88 -35.87
CA SER A 84 -21.89 -15.73 -36.08
C SER A 84 -20.43 -16.13 -35.82
N VAL A 85 -20.16 -16.80 -34.70
CA VAL A 85 -18.82 -17.28 -34.33
C VAL A 85 -18.28 -18.33 -35.32
N LEU A 86 -19.14 -19.24 -35.77
CA LEU A 86 -18.77 -20.25 -36.78
C LEU A 86 -18.44 -19.64 -38.14
N ALA A 87 -19.09 -18.52 -38.51
CA ALA A 87 -18.79 -17.80 -39.73
C ALA A 87 -17.44 -17.08 -39.65
N SER A 88 -17.13 -16.42 -38.52
CA SER A 88 -15.82 -15.78 -38.28
C SER A 88 -14.65 -16.76 -38.31
N LEU A 89 -14.87 -17.99 -37.83
CA LEU A 89 -13.86 -19.04 -37.82
C LEU A 89 -13.66 -19.78 -39.16
N GLN A 90 -14.38 -19.43 -40.24
CA GLN A 90 -14.17 -19.99 -41.58
C GLN A 90 -13.06 -19.23 -42.32
N GLU A 91 -11.82 -19.72 -42.24
CA GLU A 91 -10.77 -19.33 -43.19
C GLU A 91 -10.99 -20.08 -44.53
N PRO A 92 -10.60 -19.49 -45.68
CA PRO A 92 -10.54 -20.22 -46.95
C PRO A 92 -9.57 -21.40 -46.80
N GLU A 93 -9.98 -22.55 -47.31
CA GLU A 93 -9.17 -23.77 -47.40
C GLU A 93 -7.99 -23.53 -48.36
N ASP A 94 -6.91 -22.89 -47.92
CA ASP A 94 -5.65 -22.80 -48.67
C ASP A 94 -4.46 -22.66 -47.70
N ALA A 95 -3.97 -23.79 -47.20
CA ALA A 95 -2.57 -24.00 -46.82
C ALA A 95 -2.30 -25.49 -46.69
N ASP A 96 -1.44 -26.01 -47.57
CA ASP A 96 -0.98 -27.39 -47.64
C ASP A 96 -0.66 -27.97 -46.25
N LEU A 97 -1.35 -29.06 -45.90
CA LEU A 97 -1.25 -29.79 -44.63
C LEU A 97 0.05 -30.61 -44.50
N GLU A 98 1.13 -30.25 -45.22
CA GLU A 98 2.35 -31.07 -45.33
C GLU A 98 3.60 -30.45 -44.66
N SER A 99 3.51 -29.26 -44.06
CA SER A 99 4.65 -28.66 -43.33
C SER A 99 4.28 -27.98 -42.01
N THR A 100 3.41 -28.59 -41.19
CA THR A 100 2.99 -27.97 -39.92
C THR A 100 3.90 -28.39 -38.76
N THR A 101 4.42 -27.40 -38.05
CA THR A 101 5.11 -27.61 -36.76
C THR A 101 4.17 -28.27 -35.75
N VAL A 102 4.71 -28.96 -34.74
CA VAL A 102 3.89 -29.62 -33.69
C VAL A 102 2.92 -28.64 -33.04
N GLU A 103 3.34 -27.39 -32.82
CA GLU A 103 2.51 -26.31 -32.28
C GLU A 103 1.35 -25.88 -33.19
N GLU A 104 1.55 -25.79 -34.50
CA GLU A 104 0.49 -25.49 -35.47
C GLU A 104 -0.56 -26.61 -35.50
N SER A 105 -0.13 -27.86 -35.34
CA SER A 105 -1.03 -29.01 -35.24
C SER A 105 -1.88 -28.95 -33.96
N HIS A 106 -1.29 -28.63 -32.80
CA HIS A 106 -2.02 -28.47 -31.54
C HIS A 106 -3.01 -27.29 -31.59
N TYR A 107 -2.60 -26.17 -32.19
CA TYR A 107 -3.47 -25.01 -32.40
C TYR A 107 -4.65 -25.32 -33.32
N ALA A 108 -4.40 -25.96 -34.47
CA ALA A 108 -5.45 -26.34 -35.42
C ALA A 108 -6.47 -27.29 -34.77
N ARG A 109 -6.01 -28.26 -33.99
CA ARG A 109 -6.87 -29.18 -33.24
C ARG A 109 -7.70 -28.48 -32.16
N LEU A 110 -7.11 -27.53 -31.41
CA LEU A 110 -7.84 -26.73 -30.42
C LEU A 110 -8.93 -25.87 -31.09
N ARG A 111 -8.61 -25.25 -32.22
CA ARG A 111 -9.57 -24.48 -33.02
C ARG A 111 -10.71 -25.36 -33.53
N SER A 112 -10.40 -26.52 -34.11
CA SER A 112 -11.43 -27.47 -34.56
C SER A 112 -12.31 -27.97 -33.42
N ALA A 113 -11.73 -28.24 -32.25
CA ALA A 113 -12.49 -28.60 -31.06
C ALA A 113 -13.43 -27.48 -30.60
N PHE A 114 -12.98 -26.22 -30.63
CA PHE A 114 -13.82 -25.06 -30.32
C PHE A 114 -14.97 -24.91 -31.32
N ILE A 115 -14.72 -25.07 -32.62
CA ILE A 115 -15.77 -25.08 -33.66
C ILE A 115 -16.81 -26.18 -33.40
N LEU A 116 -16.37 -27.39 -33.01
CA LEU A 116 -17.27 -28.50 -32.67
C LEU A 116 -18.09 -28.21 -31.41
N PHE A 117 -17.52 -27.48 -30.43
CA PHE A 117 -18.24 -27.01 -29.25
C PHE A 117 -19.33 -26.01 -29.63
N CYS A 118 -19.03 -25.03 -30.49
CA CYS A 118 -20.04 -24.10 -31.03
C CYS A 118 -21.15 -24.84 -31.80
N LYS A 119 -20.83 -25.93 -32.53
CA LYS A 119 -21.82 -26.80 -33.19
C LYS A 119 -22.63 -27.70 -32.23
N SER A 120 -22.43 -27.58 -30.91
CA SER A 120 -23.03 -28.44 -29.88
C SER A 120 -22.65 -29.93 -29.99
N GLU A 121 -21.52 -30.25 -30.63
CA GLU A 121 -20.95 -31.60 -30.76
C GLU A 121 -19.89 -31.87 -29.68
N ASN A 122 -20.25 -31.63 -28.41
CA ASN A 122 -19.32 -31.59 -27.27
C ASN A 122 -18.47 -32.87 -27.10
N LEU A 123 -18.99 -34.06 -27.44
CA LEU A 123 -18.21 -35.29 -27.33
C LEU A 123 -17.02 -35.36 -28.29
N LYS A 124 -17.21 -34.88 -29.52
CA LYS A 124 -16.11 -34.86 -30.50
C LYS A 124 -15.10 -33.78 -30.15
N SER A 125 -15.60 -32.64 -29.63
CA SER A 125 -14.79 -31.56 -29.10
C SER A 125 -13.90 -32.03 -27.94
N GLU A 126 -14.47 -32.70 -26.93
CA GLU A 126 -13.73 -33.28 -25.80
C GLU A 126 -12.70 -34.31 -26.26
N ALA A 127 -13.06 -35.20 -27.19
CA ALA A 127 -12.15 -36.22 -27.73
C ALA A 127 -10.96 -35.60 -28.48
N MET A 128 -11.20 -34.57 -29.31
CA MET A 128 -10.12 -33.86 -30.01
C MET A 128 -9.18 -33.12 -29.06
N VAL A 129 -9.71 -32.58 -27.95
CA VAL A 129 -8.88 -31.94 -26.92
C VAL A 129 -8.06 -32.97 -26.15
N ASP A 130 -8.64 -34.12 -25.81
CA ASP A 130 -7.91 -35.20 -25.14
C ASP A 130 -6.78 -35.77 -26.01
N GLU A 131 -6.99 -35.83 -27.33
CA GLU A 131 -5.98 -36.25 -28.31
C GLU A 131 -4.89 -35.18 -28.49
N ALA A 132 -5.26 -33.90 -28.50
CA ALA A 132 -4.33 -32.79 -28.67
C ALA A 132 -3.50 -32.51 -27.42
N PHE A 133 -4.06 -32.69 -26.22
CA PHE A 133 -3.40 -32.39 -24.95
C PHE A 133 -3.55 -33.56 -23.97
N PRO A 134 -2.89 -34.70 -24.24
CA PRO A 134 -2.98 -35.90 -23.41
C PRO A 134 -2.36 -35.62 -22.03
N GLY A 135 -3.13 -35.89 -20.97
CA GLY A 135 -2.70 -35.63 -19.59
C GLY A 135 -3.86 -35.16 -18.73
N ARG A 136 -4.66 -36.11 -18.25
CA ARG A 136 -5.76 -35.82 -17.30
C ARG A 136 -5.32 -35.91 -15.83
N SER A 137 -4.03 -36.13 -15.50
CA SER A 137 -3.65 -36.43 -14.11
C SER A 137 -2.17 -36.36 -13.63
N SER A 138 -1.12 -35.89 -14.34
CA SER A 138 0.22 -35.90 -13.67
C SER A 138 1.30 -34.86 -13.99
N GLU A 139 1.19 -33.96 -14.96
CA GLU A 139 2.19 -32.90 -15.12
C GLU A 139 1.49 -31.60 -15.50
N VAL A 140 0.96 -30.90 -14.50
CA VAL A 140 0.54 -29.50 -14.69
C VAL A 140 1.83 -28.71 -14.85
N SER A 141 2.07 -28.17 -16.05
CA SER A 141 3.25 -27.35 -16.31
C SER A 141 3.32 -26.19 -15.32
N THR A 142 4.48 -26.05 -14.69
CA THR A 142 4.85 -24.92 -13.82
C THR A 142 5.78 -23.93 -14.55
N GLU A 143 6.08 -24.20 -15.81
CA GLU A 143 6.82 -23.29 -16.68
C GLU A 143 5.83 -22.39 -17.42
N PRO A 144 6.10 -21.07 -17.50
CA PRO A 144 5.33 -20.17 -18.33
C PRO A 144 5.48 -20.59 -19.81
N ASP A 145 4.50 -20.20 -20.62
CA ASP A 145 4.49 -20.42 -22.07
C ASP A 145 4.38 -21.90 -22.48
N SER A 146 3.61 -22.69 -21.71
CA SER A 146 3.27 -24.06 -22.13
C SER A 146 2.56 -24.08 -23.48
N ALA A 147 2.68 -25.17 -24.24
CA ALA A 147 2.02 -25.30 -25.54
C ALA A 147 0.49 -25.09 -25.46
N LEU A 148 -0.14 -25.49 -24.35
CA LEU A 148 -1.56 -25.24 -24.08
C LEU A 148 -1.84 -23.75 -23.88
N ASP A 149 -1.08 -23.10 -22.99
CA ASP A 149 -1.24 -21.68 -22.67
C ASP A 149 -1.02 -20.80 -23.91
N GLN A 150 0.01 -21.10 -24.71
CA GLN A 150 0.27 -20.40 -25.98
C GLN A 150 -0.83 -20.62 -27.02
N CYS A 151 -1.36 -21.84 -27.16
CA CYS A 151 -2.45 -22.12 -28.11
C CYS A 151 -3.74 -21.41 -27.70
N VAL A 152 -4.07 -21.39 -26.40
CA VAL A 152 -5.23 -20.68 -25.86
C VAL A 152 -5.08 -19.18 -26.03
N CYS A 153 -3.91 -18.62 -25.71
CA CYS A 153 -3.59 -17.21 -25.93
C CYS A 153 -3.72 -16.82 -27.41
N ARG A 154 -3.12 -17.61 -28.33
CA ARG A 154 -3.25 -17.39 -29.77
C ARG A 154 -4.72 -17.43 -30.23
N LEU A 155 -5.50 -18.39 -29.76
CA LEU A 155 -6.91 -18.51 -30.11
C LEU A 155 -7.72 -17.32 -29.60
N ALA A 156 -7.52 -16.92 -28.35
CA ALA A 156 -8.17 -15.76 -27.75
C ALA A 156 -7.80 -14.47 -28.50
N ARG A 157 -6.52 -14.26 -28.80
CA ARG A 157 -6.06 -13.08 -29.56
C ARG A 157 -6.67 -13.05 -30.96
N ARG A 158 -6.70 -14.17 -31.68
CA ARG A 158 -7.32 -14.23 -33.01
C ARG A 158 -8.81 -13.94 -32.95
N LEU A 159 -9.56 -14.44 -31.96
CA LEU A 159 -10.98 -14.12 -31.80
C LEU A 159 -11.21 -12.63 -31.51
N THR A 160 -10.35 -12.02 -30.70
CA THR A 160 -10.40 -10.59 -30.39
C THR A 160 -10.03 -9.72 -31.61
N ASP A 161 -9.06 -10.17 -32.42
CA ASP A 161 -8.52 -9.43 -33.56
C ASP A 161 -9.12 -9.84 -34.93
N ASP A 162 -10.16 -10.67 -34.93
CA ASP A 162 -10.68 -11.28 -36.14
C ASP A 162 -11.33 -10.26 -37.10
N VAL A 163 -11.31 -10.61 -38.39
CA VAL A 163 -12.01 -9.87 -39.43
C VAL A 163 -13.52 -10.14 -39.29
N PRO A 164 -14.35 -9.08 -39.21
CA PRO A 164 -15.79 -9.27 -39.04
C PRO A 164 -16.42 -9.85 -40.30
N VAL A 165 -16.90 -11.08 -40.23
CA VAL A 165 -17.62 -11.73 -41.33
C VAL A 165 -19.03 -11.16 -41.53
N SER A 166 -19.60 -10.59 -40.46
CA SER A 166 -20.88 -9.86 -40.46
C SER A 166 -20.84 -8.57 -41.29
N ASP A 167 -19.65 -8.02 -41.56
CA ASP A 167 -19.48 -6.80 -42.36
C ASP A 167 -19.08 -7.12 -43.81
N PRO A 168 -19.99 -6.95 -44.79
CA PRO A 168 -19.72 -7.25 -46.19
C PRO A 168 -18.63 -6.38 -46.82
N ARG A 169 -18.22 -5.27 -46.18
CA ARG A 169 -17.09 -4.42 -46.63
C ARG A 169 -15.75 -5.13 -46.54
N TRP A 170 -15.60 -6.11 -45.64
CA TRP A 170 -14.39 -6.91 -45.49
C TRP A 170 -14.33 -8.10 -46.46
N VAL A 171 -15.49 -8.62 -46.87
CA VAL A 171 -15.63 -9.79 -47.74
C VAL A 171 -15.59 -9.42 -49.23
N HIS A 172 -16.04 -8.22 -49.62
CA HIS A 172 -16.16 -7.84 -51.03
C HIS A 172 -15.21 -6.70 -51.45
N THR A 173 -14.03 -7.07 -51.96
CA THR A 173 -13.22 -6.21 -52.85
C THR A 173 -13.92 -5.93 -54.20
N ARG A 174 -15.10 -6.52 -54.47
CA ARG A 174 -15.90 -6.29 -55.68
C ARG A 174 -17.41 -6.28 -55.40
N GLY A 175 -17.94 -5.08 -55.15
CA GLY A 175 -19.30 -4.64 -55.52
C GLY A 175 -20.52 -5.18 -54.75
N ALA A 176 -21.02 -4.41 -53.77
CA ALA A 176 -22.46 -4.32 -53.42
C ALA A 176 -22.77 -2.97 -52.73
N GLY A 177 -24.05 -2.58 -52.70
CA GLY A 177 -24.59 -1.22 -52.59
C GLY A 177 -24.66 -0.55 -51.19
N PRO A 178 -25.08 0.73 -51.14
CA PRO A 178 -25.04 1.58 -49.95
C PRO A 178 -26.29 1.33 -49.08
N GLY A 179 -26.14 0.96 -47.82
CA GLY A 179 -27.33 0.78 -46.98
C GLY A 179 -27.16 0.48 -45.49
N SER A 180 -25.95 0.36 -44.93
CA SER A 180 -25.79 0.24 -43.47
C SER A 180 -24.75 1.23 -42.97
N SER A 181 -25.09 1.97 -41.92
CA SER A 181 -24.20 2.95 -41.28
C SER A 181 -23.00 2.22 -40.67
N SER A 182 -21.79 2.60 -41.06
CA SER A 182 -20.52 2.00 -40.61
C SER A 182 -20.39 1.90 -39.09
N SER A 183 -20.95 2.85 -38.33
CA SER A 183 -20.93 2.84 -36.87
C SER A 183 -21.76 1.72 -36.23
N LEU A 184 -22.95 1.42 -36.77
CA LEU A 184 -23.78 0.31 -36.28
C LEU A 184 -23.12 -1.06 -36.56
N LEU A 185 -22.39 -1.16 -37.68
CA LEU A 185 -21.67 -2.38 -38.05
C LEU A 185 -20.49 -2.63 -37.09
N ILE A 186 -19.72 -1.61 -36.75
CA ILE A 186 -18.59 -1.73 -35.80
C ILE A 186 -19.10 -2.08 -34.40
N HIS A 187 -20.20 -1.46 -33.95
CA HIS A 187 -20.75 -1.77 -32.64
C HIS A 187 -21.19 -3.24 -32.54
N HIS A 188 -21.95 -3.73 -33.51
CA HIS A 188 -22.39 -5.13 -33.54
C HIS A 188 -21.20 -6.10 -33.67
N GLN A 189 -20.17 -5.74 -34.45
CA GLN A 189 -18.92 -6.51 -34.52
C GLN A 189 -18.26 -6.68 -33.13
N LEU A 190 -18.19 -5.61 -32.34
CA LEU A 190 -17.55 -5.67 -31.03
C LEU A 190 -18.37 -6.51 -30.03
N GLU A 191 -19.71 -6.44 -30.11
CA GLU A 191 -20.61 -7.30 -29.34
C GLU A 191 -20.45 -8.78 -29.72
N ASP A 192 -20.39 -9.10 -31.00
CA ASP A 192 -20.15 -10.46 -31.50
C ASP A 192 -18.81 -11.00 -31.00
N LYS A 193 -17.75 -10.18 -31.02
CA LYS A 193 -16.43 -10.55 -30.47
C LYS A 193 -16.47 -10.78 -28.96
N GLN A 194 -17.20 -9.96 -28.21
CA GLN A 194 -17.40 -10.14 -26.77
C GLN A 194 -18.12 -11.46 -26.46
N GLN A 195 -19.16 -11.79 -27.23
CA GLN A 195 -19.87 -13.06 -27.11
C GLN A 195 -18.98 -14.25 -27.47
N ALA A 196 -18.21 -14.16 -28.56
CA ALA A 196 -17.24 -15.18 -28.97
C ALA A 196 -16.20 -15.46 -27.88
N HIS A 197 -15.68 -14.41 -27.24
CA HIS A 197 -14.75 -14.53 -26.13
C HIS A 197 -15.39 -15.22 -24.91
N ARG A 198 -16.63 -14.85 -24.56
CA ARG A 198 -17.38 -15.50 -23.47
C ARG A 198 -17.60 -16.99 -23.76
N LEU A 199 -17.87 -17.34 -25.02
CA LEU A 199 -17.99 -18.73 -25.46
C LEU A 199 -16.66 -19.49 -25.38
N LEU A 200 -15.54 -18.86 -25.73
CA LEU A 200 -14.21 -19.47 -25.55
C LEU A 200 -13.97 -19.83 -24.08
N VAL A 201 -14.22 -18.91 -23.15
CA VAL A 201 -14.04 -19.17 -21.72
C VAL A 201 -14.95 -20.31 -21.24
N SER A 202 -16.22 -20.32 -21.69
CA SER A 202 -17.15 -21.41 -21.38
C SER A 202 -16.68 -22.77 -21.90
N PHE A 203 -16.12 -22.80 -23.12
CA PHE A 203 -15.52 -23.99 -23.72
C PHE A 203 -14.33 -24.50 -22.90
N LEU A 204 -13.43 -23.62 -22.48
CA LEU A 204 -12.25 -23.99 -21.68
C LEU A 204 -12.66 -24.59 -20.32
N LYS A 205 -13.73 -24.08 -19.71
CA LYS A 205 -14.30 -24.61 -18.46
C LYS A 205 -14.99 -25.94 -18.66
N ASP A 206 -15.89 -26.05 -19.65
CA ASP A 206 -16.68 -27.25 -19.91
C ASP A 206 -15.81 -28.46 -20.31
N VAL A 207 -14.77 -28.23 -21.12
CA VAL A 207 -13.81 -29.28 -21.52
C VAL A 207 -12.78 -29.57 -20.41
N GLY A 208 -12.72 -28.71 -19.39
CA GLY A 208 -11.82 -28.89 -18.23
C GLY A 208 -10.36 -28.55 -18.52
N LEU A 209 -10.12 -27.66 -19.49
CA LEU A 209 -8.80 -27.06 -19.75
C LEU A 209 -8.50 -25.89 -18.81
N TRP A 210 -9.53 -25.22 -18.26
CA TRP A 210 -9.37 -24.02 -17.41
C TRP A 210 -8.36 -24.20 -16.26
N ASN A 211 -8.53 -25.25 -15.45
CA ASN A 211 -7.67 -25.51 -14.30
C ASN A 211 -6.27 -26.05 -14.68
N ARG A 212 -6.01 -26.29 -15.98
CA ARG A 212 -4.69 -26.72 -16.49
C ARG A 212 -3.83 -25.53 -16.92
N LEU A 213 -4.43 -24.35 -17.08
CA LEU A 213 -3.73 -23.14 -17.47
C LEU A 213 -2.73 -22.71 -16.39
N TYR A 214 -1.60 -22.14 -16.81
CA TYR A 214 -0.60 -21.60 -15.92
C TYR A 214 -0.33 -20.13 -16.22
N ALA A 215 0.59 -19.84 -17.14
CA ALA A 215 1.03 -18.48 -17.42
C ALA A 215 1.59 -18.34 -18.84
N VAL A 216 1.50 -17.13 -19.38
CA VAL A 216 2.09 -16.69 -20.65
C VAL A 216 2.93 -15.46 -20.40
N THR A 217 4.09 -15.37 -21.05
CA THR A 217 4.93 -14.17 -20.99
C THR A 217 4.28 -13.04 -21.79
N VAL A 218 3.85 -11.99 -21.10
CA VAL A 218 3.23 -10.80 -21.67
C VAL A 218 3.97 -9.58 -21.15
N ARG A 219 4.38 -8.66 -22.03
CA ARG A 219 5.14 -7.44 -21.65
C ARG A 219 6.47 -7.74 -20.91
N GLY A 220 7.05 -8.92 -21.12
CA GLY A 220 8.33 -9.31 -20.53
C GLY A 220 8.24 -9.95 -19.14
N SER A 221 7.04 -10.14 -18.58
CA SER A 221 6.80 -10.87 -17.33
C SER A 221 5.75 -11.98 -17.52
N PRO A 222 5.79 -13.06 -16.70
CA PRO A 222 4.80 -14.12 -16.76
C PRO A 222 3.47 -13.64 -16.17
N LEU A 223 2.41 -13.62 -16.98
CA LEU A 223 1.04 -13.32 -16.58
C LEU A 223 0.20 -14.59 -16.59
N ALA A 224 -0.60 -14.81 -15.56
CA ALA A 224 -1.51 -15.94 -15.53
C ALA A 224 -2.48 -15.93 -16.73
N THR A 225 -2.61 -17.07 -17.43
CA THR A 225 -3.36 -17.13 -18.70
C THR A 225 -4.84 -16.76 -18.52
N ASN A 226 -5.45 -17.10 -17.38
CA ASN A 226 -6.83 -16.71 -17.08
C ASN A 226 -6.98 -15.19 -16.91
N LEU A 227 -5.99 -14.51 -16.32
CA LEU A 227 -5.98 -13.06 -16.18
C LEU A 227 -5.75 -12.38 -17.54
N LEU A 228 -4.95 -12.97 -18.43
CA LEU A 228 -4.82 -12.49 -19.81
C LEU A 228 -6.15 -12.56 -20.58
N LEU A 229 -6.92 -13.65 -20.42
CA LEU A 229 -8.25 -13.76 -21.02
C LEU A 229 -9.20 -12.70 -20.43
N GLN A 230 -9.09 -12.40 -19.14
CA GLN A 230 -9.82 -11.28 -18.54
C GLN A 230 -9.40 -9.94 -19.15
N GLU A 231 -8.11 -9.69 -19.36
CA GLU A 231 -7.62 -8.46 -20.04
C GLU A 231 -8.21 -8.32 -21.45
N HIS A 232 -8.32 -9.40 -22.21
CA HIS A 232 -8.93 -9.36 -23.55
C HIS A 232 -10.42 -8.99 -23.49
N ALA A 233 -11.16 -9.53 -22.51
CA ALA A 233 -12.56 -9.18 -22.30
C ALA A 233 -12.72 -7.71 -21.87
N GLU A 234 -11.86 -7.21 -20.98
CA GLU A 234 -11.81 -5.80 -20.59
C GLU A 234 -11.52 -4.88 -21.78
N LYS A 235 -10.58 -5.25 -22.65
CA LYS A 235 -10.26 -4.50 -23.88
C LYS A 235 -11.44 -4.45 -24.85
N LEU A 236 -12.21 -5.52 -24.97
CA LEU A 236 -13.44 -5.54 -25.77
C LEU A 236 -14.52 -4.60 -25.21
N VAL A 237 -14.71 -4.60 -23.89
CA VAL A 237 -15.62 -3.65 -23.21
C VAL A 237 -15.14 -2.21 -23.41
N ALA A 238 -13.85 -1.96 -23.23
CA ALA A 238 -13.23 -0.66 -23.47
C ALA A 238 -13.43 -0.19 -24.92
N ALA A 239 -13.34 -1.09 -25.91
CA ALA A 239 -13.58 -0.79 -27.32
C ALA A 239 -15.02 -0.38 -27.60
N ILE A 240 -15.99 -1.10 -27.02
CA ILE A 240 -17.42 -0.78 -27.17
C ILE A 240 -17.71 0.62 -26.62
N HIS A 241 -17.17 0.94 -25.44
CA HIS A 241 -17.36 2.26 -24.83
C HIS A 241 -16.61 3.37 -25.57
N LEU A 242 -15.39 3.13 -26.04
CA LEU A 242 -14.64 4.07 -26.85
C LEU A 242 -15.39 4.40 -28.15
N HIS A 243 -15.93 3.39 -28.84
CA HIS A 243 -16.75 3.59 -30.03
C HIS A 243 -18.02 4.38 -29.73
N SER A 244 -18.70 4.10 -28.60
CA SER A 244 -19.89 4.88 -28.20
C SER A 244 -19.58 6.36 -27.98
N LEU A 245 -18.37 6.67 -27.48
CA LEU A 245 -17.90 8.03 -27.25
C LEU A 245 -17.41 8.69 -28.53
N GLN A 246 -16.83 7.94 -29.46
CA GLN A 246 -16.44 8.43 -30.78
C GLN A 246 -17.63 8.98 -31.56
N VAL A 247 -18.83 8.39 -31.40
CA VAL A 247 -20.07 8.93 -32.00
C VAL A 247 -20.39 10.35 -31.48
N GLN A 248 -19.98 10.67 -30.25
CA GLN A 248 -20.19 11.96 -29.60
C GLN A 248 -19.02 12.93 -29.79
N TYR A 249 -17.80 12.42 -29.88
CA TYR A 249 -16.53 13.17 -29.82
C TYR A 249 -15.55 12.78 -30.94
N GLY A 250 -16.06 12.57 -32.16
CA GLY A 250 -15.32 11.95 -33.26
C GLY A 250 -14.00 12.62 -33.63
N GLY A 251 -13.91 13.96 -33.61
CA GLY A 251 -12.72 14.68 -34.12
C GLY A 251 -11.39 14.20 -33.50
N VAL A 252 -11.23 14.39 -32.19
CA VAL A 252 -9.98 14.07 -31.47
C VAL A 252 -9.72 12.56 -31.47
N VAL A 253 -10.77 11.75 -31.27
CA VAL A 253 -10.65 10.29 -31.23
C VAL A 253 -10.24 9.74 -32.60
N ASP A 254 -10.77 10.28 -33.70
CA ASP A 254 -10.43 9.87 -35.07
C ASP A 254 -9.02 10.28 -35.47
N ASP A 255 -8.53 11.43 -35.00
CA ASP A 255 -7.13 11.87 -35.18
C ASP A 255 -6.18 10.90 -34.45
N SER A 256 -6.45 10.58 -33.17
CA SER A 256 -5.64 9.64 -32.40
C SER A 256 -5.65 8.23 -32.99
N ILE A 257 -6.80 7.74 -33.46
CA ILE A 257 -6.88 6.44 -34.16
C ILE A 257 -6.03 6.45 -35.43
N ARG A 258 -6.06 7.54 -36.21
CA ARG A 258 -5.21 7.66 -37.40
C ARG A 258 -3.73 7.62 -37.06
N ARG A 259 -3.30 8.29 -35.98
CA ARG A 259 -1.92 8.22 -35.49
C ARG A 259 -1.50 6.79 -35.15
N VAL A 260 -2.35 6.05 -34.43
CA VAL A 260 -2.07 4.64 -34.08
C VAL A 260 -1.91 3.78 -35.34
N ILE A 261 -2.82 3.91 -36.30
CA ILE A 261 -2.78 3.13 -37.55
C ILE A 261 -1.56 3.46 -38.41
N GLN A 262 -1.15 4.74 -38.46
CA GLN A 262 0.08 5.16 -39.13
C GLN A 262 1.32 4.55 -38.47
N GLY A 263 1.36 4.51 -37.13
CA GLY A 263 2.42 3.85 -36.37
C GLY A 263 2.49 2.33 -36.64
N ARG A 264 1.34 1.70 -36.86
CA ARG A 264 1.24 0.27 -37.24
C ARG A 264 1.63 -0.03 -38.69
N GLN A 265 1.96 0.98 -39.50
CA GLN A 265 2.24 0.87 -40.95
C GLN A 265 1.10 0.22 -41.76
N ALA A 266 -0.13 0.19 -41.22
CA ALA A 266 -1.27 -0.34 -41.93
C ALA A 266 -1.79 0.73 -42.92
N SER A 267 -1.69 0.46 -44.22
CA SER A 267 -2.25 1.33 -45.25
C SER A 267 -3.75 1.03 -45.41
N PRO A 268 -4.66 1.95 -45.06
CA PRO A 268 -6.08 1.75 -45.34
C PRO A 268 -6.26 1.65 -46.85
N SER A 269 -6.71 0.49 -47.33
CA SER A 269 -6.87 0.23 -48.77
C SER A 269 -8.35 0.02 -49.10
N GLY A 270 -8.85 0.76 -50.10
CA GLY A 270 -10.22 0.62 -50.59
C GLY A 270 -11.28 1.44 -49.82
N ARG A 271 -12.39 0.79 -49.44
CA ARG A 271 -13.57 1.41 -48.77
C ARG A 271 -13.51 1.37 -47.24
N LEU A 272 -12.43 0.84 -46.66
CA LEU A 272 -12.21 0.72 -45.22
C LEU A 272 -11.46 1.94 -44.69
N THR A 273 -11.85 2.40 -43.51
CA THR A 273 -11.24 3.55 -42.82
C THR A 273 -10.20 3.09 -41.80
N ALA A 274 -9.37 4.02 -41.33
CA ALA A 274 -8.46 3.77 -40.21
C ALA A 274 -9.21 3.27 -38.95
N VAL A 275 -10.46 3.71 -38.76
CA VAL A 275 -11.34 3.29 -37.67
C VAL A 275 -11.72 1.82 -37.79
N ASP A 276 -12.02 1.34 -39.00
CA ASP A 276 -12.35 -0.06 -39.23
C ASP A 276 -11.15 -0.97 -38.91
N HIS A 277 -9.93 -0.60 -39.32
CA HIS A 277 -8.71 -1.34 -39.00
C HIS A 277 -8.32 -1.27 -37.51
N PHE A 278 -8.67 -0.18 -36.83
CA PHE A 278 -8.40 -0.04 -35.40
C PHE A 278 -9.27 -0.98 -34.56
N TYR A 279 -10.60 -1.00 -34.79
CA TYR A 279 -11.51 -1.91 -34.10
C TYR A 279 -11.45 -3.37 -34.62
N GLN A 280 -10.74 -3.60 -35.72
CA GLN A 280 -10.31 -4.94 -36.08
C GLN A 280 -9.35 -5.49 -35.02
N GLN A 281 -8.33 -4.73 -34.61
CA GLN A 281 -7.28 -5.16 -33.68
C GLN A 281 -7.52 -4.64 -32.25
N VAL A 282 -8.51 -5.23 -31.58
CA VAL A 282 -8.91 -4.80 -30.23
C VAL A 282 -7.87 -5.17 -29.17
N SER A 283 -7.01 -6.18 -29.42
CA SER A 283 -5.95 -6.57 -28.48
C SER A 283 -4.94 -5.45 -28.21
N GLU A 284 -4.82 -4.46 -29.11
CA GLU A 284 -3.92 -3.31 -29.02
C GLU A 284 -4.67 -1.98 -28.79
N ILE A 285 -5.87 -2.02 -28.22
CA ILE A 285 -6.65 -0.80 -27.93
C ILE A 285 -5.91 0.16 -26.98
N ASP A 286 -5.03 -0.36 -26.13
CA ASP A 286 -4.23 0.41 -25.18
C ASP A 286 -3.32 1.45 -25.86
N ALA A 287 -2.98 1.27 -27.15
CA ALA A 287 -2.19 2.21 -27.92
C ALA A 287 -2.90 3.56 -28.19
N VAL A 288 -4.24 3.61 -28.11
CA VAL A 288 -4.99 4.85 -28.37
C VAL A 288 -4.83 5.88 -27.25
N PHE A 289 -4.60 5.45 -26.01
CA PHE A 289 -4.54 6.35 -24.87
C PHE A 289 -3.27 7.23 -24.86
N PRO A 290 -2.05 6.70 -25.11
CA PRO A 290 -0.88 7.53 -25.38
C PRO A 290 -1.12 8.49 -26.56
N ALA A 291 -1.70 7.99 -27.67
CA ALA A 291 -1.94 8.81 -28.86
C ALA A 291 -2.93 9.96 -28.59
N LEU A 292 -3.94 9.78 -27.74
CA LEU A 292 -4.87 10.83 -27.32
C LEU A 292 -4.14 11.97 -26.59
N VAL A 293 -3.28 11.63 -25.62
CA VAL A 293 -2.52 12.62 -24.85
C VAL A 293 -1.51 13.34 -25.75
N GLU A 294 -0.86 12.63 -26.67
CA GLU A 294 0.08 13.23 -27.63
C GLU A 294 -0.61 14.17 -28.62
N GLU A 295 -1.82 13.84 -29.11
CA GLU A 295 -2.59 14.74 -29.98
C GLU A 295 -3.03 16.00 -29.22
N GLU A 296 -3.43 15.84 -27.96
CA GLU A 296 -3.75 16.93 -27.07
C GLU A 296 -2.55 17.86 -26.85
N GLU A 297 -1.37 17.32 -26.52
CA GLU A 297 -0.15 18.11 -26.33
C GLU A 297 0.23 18.89 -27.59
N GLU A 298 0.18 18.25 -28.77
CA GLU A 298 0.43 18.93 -30.03
C GLU A 298 -0.59 20.02 -30.34
N ALA A 299 -1.87 19.77 -30.08
CA ALA A 299 -2.92 20.75 -30.29
C ALA A 299 -2.74 21.96 -29.36
N LEU A 300 -2.39 21.74 -28.09
CA LEU A 300 -2.07 22.81 -27.14
C LEU A 300 -0.83 23.61 -27.57
N GLN A 301 0.21 22.96 -28.11
CA GLN A 301 1.41 23.64 -28.63
C GLN A 301 1.11 24.50 -29.87
N LYS A 302 0.14 24.11 -30.70
CA LYS A 302 -0.29 24.88 -31.89
C LYS A 302 -1.00 26.21 -31.55
N GLY A 303 -1.24 26.49 -30.27
CA GLY A 303 -1.74 27.78 -29.80
C GLY A 303 -3.26 27.92 -29.90
N LEU A 304 -4.00 26.94 -29.36
CA LEU A 304 -5.45 27.00 -29.25
C LEU A 304 -5.95 28.18 -28.39
N SER A 305 -7.18 28.62 -28.62
CA SER A 305 -7.79 29.58 -27.70
C SER A 305 -7.99 28.95 -26.32
N PRO A 306 -8.00 29.75 -25.23
CA PRO A 306 -8.17 29.21 -23.87
C PRO A 306 -9.46 28.38 -23.67
N LYS A 307 -10.52 28.69 -24.42
CA LYS A 307 -11.78 27.94 -24.36
C LYS A 307 -11.65 26.58 -25.05
N GLU A 308 -11.09 26.56 -26.26
CA GLU A 308 -10.86 25.31 -27.02
C GLU A 308 -9.87 24.40 -26.30
N ALA A 309 -8.82 24.97 -25.68
CA ALA A 309 -7.88 24.23 -24.85
C ALA A 309 -8.59 23.55 -23.66
N PHE A 310 -9.45 24.27 -22.95
CA PHE A 310 -10.22 23.73 -21.84
C PHE A 310 -11.19 22.61 -22.29
N GLU A 311 -11.93 22.83 -23.38
CA GLU A 311 -12.86 21.84 -23.94
C GLU A 311 -12.13 20.58 -24.41
N LEU A 312 -10.95 20.73 -25.03
CA LEU A 312 -10.13 19.61 -25.45
C LEU A 312 -9.64 18.77 -24.26
N ILE A 313 -9.03 19.41 -23.25
CA ILE A 313 -8.50 18.72 -22.06
C ILE A 313 -9.63 17.98 -21.32
N THR A 314 -10.78 18.64 -21.13
CA THR A 314 -11.92 18.04 -20.43
C THR A 314 -12.56 16.90 -21.21
N LEU A 315 -12.54 16.96 -22.55
CA LEU A 315 -12.99 15.87 -23.42
C LEU A 315 -12.06 14.66 -23.34
N VAL A 316 -10.74 14.87 -23.44
CA VAL A 316 -9.75 13.78 -23.34
C VAL A 316 -9.82 13.11 -21.96
N ASN A 317 -9.95 13.90 -20.89
CA ASN A 317 -10.18 13.40 -19.54
C ASN A 317 -11.45 12.54 -19.46
N ALA A 318 -12.57 13.00 -20.04
CA ALA A 318 -13.84 12.27 -20.01
C ALA A 318 -13.74 10.93 -20.74
N VAL A 319 -13.04 10.89 -21.89
CA VAL A 319 -12.82 9.67 -22.67
C VAL A 319 -11.94 8.69 -21.89
N LEU A 320 -10.79 9.13 -21.39
CA LEU A 320 -9.87 8.31 -20.59
C LEU A 320 -10.55 7.72 -19.36
N VAL A 321 -11.18 8.58 -18.56
CA VAL A 321 -11.84 8.19 -17.31
C VAL A 321 -12.95 7.18 -17.59
N LYS A 322 -13.87 7.48 -18.51
CA LYS A 322 -15.04 6.64 -18.74
C LYS A 322 -14.65 5.27 -19.29
N VAL A 323 -13.75 5.21 -20.28
CA VAL A 323 -13.35 3.94 -20.89
C VAL A 323 -12.61 3.05 -19.88
N LEU A 324 -11.71 3.62 -19.09
CA LEU A 324 -10.94 2.85 -18.10
C LEU A 324 -11.78 2.46 -16.88
N GLN A 325 -12.71 3.32 -16.43
CA GLN A 325 -13.64 2.98 -15.34
C GLN A 325 -14.54 1.80 -15.73
N GLU A 326 -15.10 1.77 -16.95
CA GLU A 326 -15.93 0.65 -17.39
C GLU A 326 -15.13 -0.66 -17.48
N ALA A 327 -13.86 -0.61 -17.89
CA ALA A 327 -12.97 -1.77 -17.85
C ALA A 327 -12.73 -2.26 -16.41
N CYS A 328 -12.49 -1.36 -15.46
CA CYS A 328 -12.33 -1.69 -14.04
C CYS A 328 -13.63 -2.26 -13.43
N LEU A 329 -14.79 -1.65 -13.74
CA LEU A 329 -16.10 -2.13 -13.28
C LEU A 329 -16.42 -3.52 -13.83
N PHE A 330 -16.02 -3.82 -15.07
CA PHE A 330 -16.15 -5.15 -15.64
C PHE A 330 -15.29 -6.17 -14.88
N ARG A 331 -14.04 -5.81 -14.55
CA ARG A 331 -13.13 -6.66 -13.77
C ARG A 331 -13.75 -7.06 -12.43
N GLU A 332 -14.32 -6.11 -11.71
CA GLU A 332 -14.97 -6.33 -10.42
C GLU A 332 -16.23 -7.22 -10.54
N LYS A 333 -17.07 -6.97 -11.56
CA LYS A 333 -18.32 -7.72 -11.75
C LYS A 333 -18.10 -9.17 -12.17
N GLU A 334 -17.14 -9.42 -13.05
CA GLU A 334 -16.90 -10.74 -13.65
C GLU A 334 -15.68 -11.46 -13.04
N GLN A 335 -15.16 -10.99 -11.89
CA GLN A 335 -14.00 -11.59 -11.22
C GLN A 335 -14.16 -13.10 -11.00
N GLN A 336 -15.31 -13.52 -10.45
CA GLN A 336 -15.62 -14.93 -10.19
C GLN A 336 -15.70 -15.77 -11.48
N PHE A 337 -16.02 -15.15 -12.62
CA PHE A 337 -16.06 -15.85 -13.89
C PHE A 337 -14.66 -16.09 -14.45
N TYR A 338 -13.65 -15.31 -14.10
CA TYR A 338 -12.26 -15.50 -14.56
C TYR A 338 -11.32 -16.08 -13.47
N GLU A 339 -11.86 -16.35 -12.28
CA GLU A 339 -11.14 -16.97 -11.19
C GLU A 339 -10.70 -18.41 -11.53
N SER A 340 -9.52 -18.79 -11.04
CA SER A 340 -8.94 -20.12 -11.17
C SER A 340 -8.77 -20.71 -9.79
N ASP A 341 -9.08 -22.00 -9.62
CA ASP A 341 -8.86 -22.72 -8.36
C ASP A 341 -7.37 -22.85 -7.99
N ARG A 342 -6.46 -22.46 -8.89
CA ARG A 342 -5.02 -22.51 -8.71
C ARG A 342 -4.49 -21.17 -8.21
N GLU A 343 -3.97 -21.16 -7.00
CA GLU A 343 -3.21 -20.02 -6.48
C GLU A 343 -1.88 -19.90 -7.24
N LEU A 344 -1.67 -18.76 -7.88
CA LEU A 344 -0.47 -18.46 -8.66
C LEU A 344 0.25 -17.27 -8.01
N SER A 345 1.48 -17.47 -7.55
CA SER A 345 2.35 -16.40 -7.05
C SER A 345 3.05 -15.69 -8.20
N LEU A 346 2.27 -15.05 -9.08
CA LEU A 346 2.78 -14.30 -10.23
C LEU A 346 2.44 -12.81 -10.07
N GLU A 347 3.32 -11.95 -10.59
CA GLU A 347 3.05 -10.52 -10.68
C GLU A 347 1.84 -10.28 -11.59
N HIS A 348 0.86 -9.52 -11.08
CA HIS A 348 -0.32 -9.12 -11.83
C HIS A 348 -0.32 -7.60 -11.99
N CYS A 349 0.00 -7.14 -13.19
CA CYS A 349 -0.09 -5.74 -13.59
C CYS A 349 -1.13 -5.59 -14.70
N PRO A 350 -2.38 -5.23 -14.37
CA PRO A 350 -3.43 -5.05 -15.37
C PRO A 350 -3.02 -4.05 -16.47
N TRP A 351 -3.48 -4.25 -17.70
CA TRP A 351 -3.21 -3.31 -18.79
C TRP A 351 -3.62 -1.86 -18.47
N THR A 352 -4.70 -1.66 -17.69
CA THR A 352 -5.11 -0.32 -17.21
C THR A 352 -4.06 0.32 -16.28
N SER A 353 -3.35 -0.49 -15.50
CA SER A 353 -2.24 -0.04 -14.64
C SER A 353 -0.93 0.16 -15.39
N ALA A 354 -0.77 -0.44 -16.57
CA ALA A 354 0.37 -0.13 -17.45
C ALA A 354 0.27 1.29 -18.05
N LEU A 355 -0.93 1.87 -18.09
CA LEU A 355 -1.18 3.24 -18.57
C LEU A 355 -0.92 4.32 -17.49
N ARG A 356 -0.38 3.95 -16.31
CA ARG A 356 -0.13 4.89 -15.20
C ARG A 356 0.63 6.14 -15.63
N ASP A 357 1.70 6.00 -16.40
CA ASP A 357 2.51 7.15 -16.84
C ASP A 357 1.71 8.10 -17.74
N VAL A 358 0.86 7.56 -18.61
CA VAL A 358 -0.03 8.34 -19.49
C VAL A 358 -1.06 9.10 -18.66
N LEU A 359 -1.67 8.45 -17.68
CA LEU A 359 -2.64 9.07 -16.78
C LEU A 359 -2.00 10.14 -15.88
N CYS A 360 -0.79 9.91 -15.38
CA CYS A 360 -0.03 10.90 -14.63
C CYS A 360 0.31 12.13 -15.48
N LYS A 361 0.69 11.94 -16.76
CA LYS A 361 0.88 13.05 -17.71
C LYS A 361 -0.42 13.83 -17.93
N GLN A 362 -1.53 13.12 -18.18
CA GLN A 362 -2.83 13.76 -18.36
C GLN A 362 -3.29 14.55 -17.15
N HIS A 363 -3.10 13.99 -15.95
CA HIS A 363 -3.38 14.66 -14.70
C HIS A 363 -2.54 15.95 -14.58
N ALA A 364 -1.24 15.90 -14.90
CA ALA A 364 -0.36 17.08 -14.86
C ALA A 364 -0.77 18.16 -15.88
N LEU A 365 -1.15 17.77 -17.10
CA LEU A 365 -1.69 18.67 -18.12
C LEU A 365 -2.97 19.34 -17.64
N THR A 366 -3.88 18.58 -17.04
CA THR A 366 -5.14 19.10 -16.49
C THR A 366 -4.89 20.10 -15.37
N VAL A 367 -3.97 19.82 -14.44
CA VAL A 367 -3.60 20.75 -13.35
C VAL A 367 -2.97 22.03 -13.89
N THR A 368 -2.11 21.94 -14.91
CA THR A 368 -1.35 23.09 -15.42
C THR A 368 -2.20 23.97 -16.34
N ASN A 369 -3.03 23.36 -17.19
CA ASN A 369 -3.73 24.06 -18.25
C ASN A 369 -5.23 24.20 -17.99
N ALA A 370 -5.93 23.18 -17.51
CA ALA A 370 -7.40 23.26 -17.33
C ALA A 370 -7.82 23.94 -16.02
N VAL A 371 -7.12 23.70 -14.91
CA VAL A 371 -7.47 24.29 -13.59
C VAL A 371 -7.42 25.82 -13.60
N PRO A 372 -6.41 26.50 -14.18
CA PRO A 372 -6.39 27.96 -14.24
C PRO A 372 -7.47 28.55 -15.16
N LEU A 373 -7.91 27.79 -16.16
CA LEU A 373 -8.91 28.22 -17.14
C LEU A 373 -10.35 28.04 -16.64
N ALA A 374 -10.56 27.27 -15.57
CA ALA A 374 -11.86 27.03 -14.95
C ALA A 374 -12.35 28.27 -14.16
N GLY A 375 -13.01 29.20 -14.86
CA GLY A 375 -13.51 30.46 -14.30
C GLY A 375 -14.83 30.34 -13.52
N ASP A 376 -15.73 29.45 -13.94
CA ASP A 376 -17.07 29.29 -13.37
C ASP A 376 -17.20 28.04 -12.47
N ALA A 377 -18.17 28.06 -11.55
CA ALA A 377 -18.39 26.98 -10.59
C ALA A 377 -18.66 25.59 -11.24
N PRO A 378 -19.48 25.45 -12.30
CA PRO A 378 -19.68 24.15 -12.94
C PRO A 378 -18.43 23.63 -13.65
N SER A 379 -17.70 24.48 -14.40
CA SER A 379 -16.43 24.09 -15.03
C SER A 379 -15.38 23.65 -14.01
N ARG A 380 -15.28 24.36 -12.88
CA ARG A 380 -14.42 23.95 -11.75
C ARG A 380 -14.86 22.60 -11.19
N GLY A 381 -16.16 22.43 -10.95
CA GLY A 381 -16.75 21.18 -10.47
C GLY A 381 -16.40 19.98 -11.35
N GLN A 382 -16.52 20.15 -12.67
CA GLN A 382 -16.20 19.14 -13.68
C GLN A 382 -14.70 18.79 -13.69
N VAL A 383 -13.82 19.78 -13.83
CA VAL A 383 -12.36 19.52 -13.92
C VAL A 383 -11.84 18.84 -12.66
N PHE A 384 -12.25 19.31 -11.48
CA PHE A 384 -11.80 18.67 -10.24
C PHE A 384 -12.41 17.28 -10.04
N GLN A 385 -13.57 16.97 -10.66
CA GLN A 385 -14.13 15.62 -10.59
C GLN A 385 -13.29 14.70 -11.47
N GLN A 386 -13.00 15.13 -12.69
CA GLN A 386 -12.10 14.42 -13.60
C GLN A 386 -10.71 14.20 -13.01
N LEU A 387 -10.13 15.19 -12.33
CA LEU A 387 -8.85 15.03 -11.60
C LEU A 387 -8.95 14.00 -10.48
N THR A 388 -10.08 13.97 -9.76
CA THR A 388 -10.33 12.98 -8.70
C THR A 388 -10.40 11.58 -9.30
N ASP A 389 -11.14 11.42 -10.40
CA ASP A 389 -11.34 10.15 -11.08
C ASP A 389 -10.04 9.63 -11.73
N LEU A 390 -9.25 10.51 -12.36
CA LEU A 390 -7.91 10.17 -12.88
C LEU A 390 -6.97 9.73 -11.75
N THR A 391 -6.98 10.44 -10.62
CA THR A 391 -6.19 10.07 -9.45
C THR A 391 -6.62 8.71 -8.92
N ASP A 392 -7.94 8.46 -8.83
CA ASP A 392 -8.48 7.18 -8.37
C ASP A 392 -8.04 6.02 -9.27
N LEU A 393 -8.09 6.18 -10.59
CA LEU A 393 -7.65 5.16 -11.56
C LEU A 393 -6.16 4.82 -11.40
N VAL A 394 -5.30 5.83 -11.22
CA VAL A 394 -3.86 5.61 -11.03
C VAL A 394 -3.58 4.87 -9.73
N LEU A 395 -4.15 5.34 -8.62
CA LEU A 395 -3.89 4.80 -7.29
C LEU A 395 -4.54 3.42 -7.08
N ALA A 396 -5.72 3.17 -7.64
CA ALA A 396 -6.33 1.84 -7.66
C ALA A 396 -5.45 0.85 -8.42
N GLY A 397 -4.87 1.27 -9.56
CA GLY A 397 -3.93 0.46 -10.33
C GLY A 397 -2.63 0.15 -9.59
N TYR A 398 -2.17 1.02 -8.70
CA TYR A 398 -1.04 0.72 -7.82
C TYR A 398 -1.38 -0.35 -6.79
N LYS A 399 -2.57 -0.28 -6.15
CA LYS A 399 -3.00 -1.29 -5.17
C LYS A 399 -3.06 -2.69 -5.74
N VAL A 400 -3.75 -2.88 -6.87
CA VAL A 400 -3.85 -4.19 -7.53
C VAL A 400 -2.47 -4.77 -7.84
N HIS A 401 -1.54 -3.90 -8.25
CA HIS A 401 -0.18 -4.32 -8.56
C HIS A 401 0.63 -4.68 -7.30
N LEU A 402 0.54 -3.87 -6.24
CA LEU A 402 1.20 -4.12 -4.94
C LEU A 402 0.70 -5.41 -4.28
N ASP A 403 -0.61 -5.65 -4.31
CA ASP A 403 -1.24 -6.86 -3.75
C ASP A 403 -0.68 -8.14 -4.40
N SER A 404 -0.38 -8.09 -5.71
CA SER A 404 0.23 -9.21 -6.43
C SER A 404 1.70 -9.44 -6.08
N LEU A 405 2.43 -8.39 -5.69
CA LEU A 405 3.86 -8.42 -5.40
C LEU A 405 4.20 -8.82 -3.96
N GLY A 406 3.23 -9.26 -3.16
CA GLY A 406 3.47 -9.65 -1.76
C GLY A 406 4.54 -10.74 -1.57
N HIS A 407 4.87 -11.49 -2.62
CA HIS A 407 5.92 -12.52 -2.63
C HIS A 407 7.33 -12.01 -3.00
N ASP A 408 7.45 -10.86 -3.68
CA ASP A 408 8.74 -10.24 -4.05
C ASP A 408 8.92 -8.90 -3.31
N PHE A 409 9.60 -8.98 -2.17
CA PHE A 409 9.85 -7.84 -1.29
C PHE A 409 10.59 -6.68 -2.00
N MET A 410 11.55 -6.96 -2.89
CA MET A 410 12.36 -5.93 -3.53
C MET A 410 11.61 -5.22 -4.67
N ALA A 411 10.76 -5.96 -5.40
CA ALA A 411 9.84 -5.34 -6.36
C ALA A 411 8.76 -4.54 -5.64
N TYR A 412 8.22 -5.08 -4.54
CA TYR A 412 7.22 -4.42 -3.70
C TYR A 412 7.74 -3.08 -3.15
N GLU A 413 8.90 -3.04 -2.49
CA GLU A 413 9.45 -1.80 -1.92
C GLU A 413 9.68 -0.71 -2.98
N ARG A 414 10.19 -1.10 -4.16
CA ARG A 414 10.41 -0.15 -5.27
C ARG A 414 9.10 0.43 -5.80
N LEU A 415 8.05 -0.40 -5.89
CA LEU A 415 6.74 0.04 -6.34
C LEU A 415 6.04 0.88 -5.26
N GLU A 416 6.15 0.50 -4.00
CA GLU A 416 5.58 1.21 -2.85
C GLU A 416 6.17 2.62 -2.72
N LEU A 417 7.50 2.78 -2.91
CA LEU A 417 8.13 4.10 -2.93
C LEU A 417 7.55 5.00 -4.04
N LYS A 418 7.36 4.45 -5.24
CA LYS A 418 6.73 5.17 -6.36
C LYS A 418 5.27 5.51 -6.06
N PHE A 419 4.53 4.56 -5.49
CA PHE A 419 3.15 4.75 -5.07
C PHE A 419 3.03 5.90 -4.07
N GLN A 420 3.89 5.96 -3.04
CA GLN A 420 3.90 7.05 -2.06
C GLN A 420 4.21 8.42 -2.69
N GLN A 421 5.18 8.47 -3.61
CA GLN A 421 5.53 9.70 -4.34
C GLN A 421 4.39 10.19 -5.24
N ASP A 422 3.80 9.28 -6.02
CA ASP A 422 2.68 9.62 -6.89
C ASP A 422 1.42 9.97 -6.11
N ARG A 423 1.11 9.22 -5.04
CA ARG A 423 -0.03 9.47 -4.15
C ARG A 423 0.02 10.88 -3.57
N SER A 424 1.13 11.25 -2.95
CA SER A 424 1.30 12.58 -2.36
C SER A 424 1.29 13.69 -3.43
N ARG A 425 1.86 13.45 -4.61
CA ARG A 425 1.86 14.41 -5.73
C ARG A 425 0.46 14.63 -6.32
N LEU A 426 -0.27 13.56 -6.60
CA LEU A 426 -1.59 13.62 -7.24
C LEU A 426 -2.62 14.22 -6.27
N ILE A 427 -2.72 13.71 -5.05
CA ILE A 427 -3.66 14.22 -4.03
C ILE A 427 -3.27 15.65 -3.62
N GLY A 428 -1.98 15.94 -3.47
CA GLY A 428 -1.49 17.27 -3.12
C GLY A 428 -1.89 18.37 -4.12
N SER A 429 -2.17 18.01 -5.38
CA SER A 429 -2.70 18.98 -6.37
C SER A 429 -4.11 19.49 -6.00
N LEU A 430 -4.95 18.61 -5.45
CA LEU A 430 -6.30 18.94 -4.99
C LEU A 430 -6.27 19.73 -3.67
N VAL A 431 -5.33 19.41 -2.79
CA VAL A 431 -5.09 20.15 -1.53
C VAL A 431 -4.70 21.59 -1.83
N LYS A 432 -3.73 21.81 -2.74
CA LYS A 432 -3.33 23.15 -3.20
C LYS A 432 -4.47 23.94 -3.84
N ALA A 433 -5.40 23.25 -4.50
CA ALA A 433 -6.59 23.86 -5.10
C ALA A 433 -7.74 24.10 -4.10
N SER A 434 -7.52 23.86 -2.80
CA SER A 434 -8.52 23.98 -1.72
C SER A 434 -9.74 23.05 -1.88
N GLN A 435 -9.61 21.94 -2.61
CA GLN A 435 -10.66 20.94 -2.78
C GLN A 435 -10.59 19.87 -1.68
N TYR A 436 -10.71 20.31 -0.42
CA TYR A 436 -10.41 19.51 0.76
C TYR A 436 -11.25 18.22 0.87
N GLU A 437 -12.56 18.26 0.57
CA GLU A 437 -13.40 17.06 0.70
C GLU A 437 -13.05 15.97 -0.34
N ARG A 438 -12.72 16.38 -1.58
CA ARG A 438 -12.31 15.43 -2.62
C ARG A 438 -10.93 14.85 -2.33
N ALA A 439 -10.00 15.70 -1.88
CA ALA A 439 -8.67 15.28 -1.47
C ALA A 439 -8.73 14.34 -0.25
N ALA A 440 -9.58 14.64 0.74
CA ALA A 440 -9.75 13.80 1.92
C ALA A 440 -10.34 12.43 1.57
N ALA A 441 -11.36 12.35 0.71
CA ALA A 441 -11.93 11.07 0.28
C ALA A 441 -10.88 10.16 -0.40
N LEU A 442 -10.01 10.74 -1.25
CA LEU A 442 -8.89 10.00 -1.85
C LEU A 442 -7.82 9.62 -0.81
N ALA A 443 -7.45 10.54 0.06
CA ALA A 443 -6.43 10.31 1.07
C ALA A 443 -6.86 9.28 2.12
N GLU A 444 -8.15 9.22 2.48
CA GLU A 444 -8.76 8.16 3.29
C GLU A 444 -8.70 6.81 2.55
N LYS A 445 -9.12 6.78 1.28
CA LYS A 445 -9.12 5.55 0.45
C LYS A 445 -7.72 4.98 0.28
N TYR A 446 -6.70 5.81 0.11
CA TYR A 446 -5.33 5.40 -0.21
C TYR A 446 -4.32 5.56 0.93
N PHE A 447 -4.79 5.88 2.14
CA PHE A 447 -3.96 6.08 3.34
C PHE A 447 -2.84 7.12 3.15
N ASP A 448 -3.16 8.26 2.54
CA ASP A 448 -2.20 9.36 2.40
C ASP A 448 -2.22 10.28 3.62
N PHE A 449 -1.47 9.89 4.64
CA PHE A 449 -1.49 10.54 5.94
C PHE A 449 -0.98 11.98 5.90
N GLY A 450 -0.01 12.27 5.04
CA GLY A 450 0.51 13.64 4.85
C GLY A 450 -0.58 14.61 4.40
N SER A 451 -1.33 14.25 3.34
CA SER A 451 -2.44 15.07 2.84
C SER A 451 -3.56 15.23 3.87
N LEU A 452 -3.92 14.17 4.62
CA LEU A 452 -4.96 14.28 5.67
C LEU A 452 -4.59 15.28 6.76
N VAL A 453 -3.33 15.26 7.20
CA VAL A 453 -2.83 16.20 8.21
C VAL A 453 -2.80 17.63 7.67
N GLU A 454 -2.32 17.84 6.44
CA GLU A 454 -2.32 19.14 5.78
C GLU A 454 -3.74 19.71 5.62
N ILE A 455 -4.71 18.88 5.24
CA ILE A 455 -6.13 19.26 5.14
C ILE A 455 -6.69 19.66 6.52
N CYS A 456 -6.43 18.87 7.56
CA CYS A 456 -6.90 19.17 8.91
C CYS A 456 -6.29 20.46 9.45
N GLU A 457 -5.02 20.74 9.12
CA GLU A 457 -4.37 21.99 9.48
C GLU A 457 -4.98 23.18 8.73
N ALA A 458 -5.11 23.09 7.41
CA ALA A 458 -5.67 24.16 6.58
C ALA A 458 -7.11 24.51 6.96
N THR A 459 -7.90 23.52 7.40
CA THR A 459 -9.28 23.71 7.88
C THR A 459 -9.38 24.00 9.38
N SER A 460 -8.26 23.92 10.12
CA SER A 460 -8.21 24.01 11.59
C SER A 460 -9.17 23.05 12.31
N ASN A 461 -9.51 21.92 11.70
CA ASN A 461 -10.48 20.97 12.21
C ASN A 461 -9.81 19.88 13.06
N LYS A 462 -9.65 20.17 14.36
CA LYS A 462 -9.03 19.25 15.31
C LYS A 462 -9.86 17.98 15.52
N ASP A 463 -11.19 18.07 15.49
CA ASP A 463 -12.07 16.93 15.73
C ASP A 463 -11.96 15.88 14.60
N ARG A 464 -11.83 16.35 13.35
CA ARG A 464 -11.59 15.49 12.18
C ARG A 464 -10.25 14.75 12.30
N LEU A 465 -9.18 15.44 12.71
CA LEU A 465 -7.87 14.82 12.94
C LEU A 465 -7.93 13.73 14.01
N GLN A 466 -8.61 13.99 15.12
CA GLN A 466 -8.78 13.02 16.21
C GLN A 466 -9.59 11.79 15.78
N SER A 467 -10.60 12.01 14.92
CA SER A 467 -11.39 10.93 14.33
C SER A 467 -10.51 10.04 13.45
N TYR A 468 -9.64 10.61 12.62
CA TYR A 468 -8.70 9.84 11.79
C TYR A 468 -7.66 9.07 12.63
N MET A 469 -7.16 9.64 13.71
CA MET A 469 -6.26 8.94 14.64
C MET A 469 -6.94 7.75 15.32
N SER A 470 -8.25 7.80 15.51
CA SER A 470 -9.00 6.66 16.05
C SER A 470 -9.32 5.62 14.97
N GLN A 471 -9.70 6.07 13.77
CA GLN A 471 -10.08 5.19 12.64
C GLN A 471 -8.89 4.45 12.04
N PHE A 472 -7.73 5.12 11.92
CA PHE A 472 -6.54 4.60 11.27
C PHE A 472 -5.41 4.25 12.26
N ALA A 473 -5.78 3.93 13.51
CA ALA A 473 -4.82 3.63 14.57
C ALA A 473 -3.93 2.42 14.23
N GLU A 474 -4.52 1.36 13.65
CA GLU A 474 -3.80 0.14 13.28
C GLU A 474 -2.82 0.33 12.11
N GLN A 475 -3.08 1.32 11.25
CA GLN A 475 -2.22 1.67 10.12
C GLN A 475 -1.12 2.67 10.49
N GLY A 476 -0.98 3.02 11.78
CA GLY A 476 0.09 3.89 12.27
C GLY A 476 -0.14 5.39 12.06
N PHE A 477 -1.39 5.83 11.81
CA PHE A 477 -1.68 7.26 11.62
C PHE A 477 -1.32 8.10 12.85
N SER A 478 -1.58 7.59 14.06
CA SER A 478 -1.25 8.28 15.31
C SER A 478 0.25 8.59 15.42
N GLU A 479 1.11 7.60 15.11
CA GLU A 479 2.56 7.76 15.12
C GLU A 479 3.03 8.78 14.08
N PHE A 480 2.43 8.76 12.89
CA PHE A 480 2.71 9.74 11.83
C PHE A 480 2.37 11.17 12.30
N VAL A 481 1.20 11.37 12.90
CA VAL A 481 0.77 12.67 13.42
C VAL A 481 1.72 13.15 14.52
N PHE A 482 2.14 12.27 15.44
CA PHE A 482 3.08 12.64 16.50
C PHE A 482 4.44 13.06 15.96
N LYS A 483 4.98 12.31 14.99
CA LYS A 483 6.22 12.65 14.30
C LYS A 483 6.09 14.01 13.60
N TRP A 484 5.02 14.22 12.86
CA TRP A 484 4.77 15.48 12.18
C TRP A 484 4.62 16.67 13.14
N GLN A 485 3.93 16.50 14.29
CA GLN A 485 3.81 17.55 15.31
C GLN A 485 5.16 17.87 15.96
N LEU A 486 6.00 16.86 16.18
CA LEU A 486 7.35 17.02 16.71
C LEU A 486 8.25 17.79 15.74
N ASP A 487 8.26 17.38 14.47
CA ASP A 487 9.04 17.99 13.38
C ASP A 487 8.59 19.44 13.11
N SER A 488 7.29 19.72 13.21
CA SER A 488 6.72 21.06 13.10
C SER A 488 6.96 21.95 14.32
N GLY A 489 7.60 21.44 15.39
CA GLY A 489 7.83 22.18 16.64
C GLY A 489 6.59 22.38 17.53
N ARG A 490 5.45 21.75 17.20
CA ARG A 490 4.17 21.84 17.93
C ARG A 490 4.10 20.90 19.14
N ARG A 491 5.11 20.95 19.99
CA ARG A 491 5.23 20.11 21.19
C ARG A 491 4.06 20.30 22.18
N GLY A 492 3.48 21.50 22.22
CA GLY A 492 2.32 21.79 23.06
C GLY A 492 1.06 21.05 22.62
N ASP A 493 0.81 20.95 21.31
CA ASP A 493 -0.33 20.19 20.79
C ASP A 493 -0.11 18.68 20.94
N LEU A 494 1.15 18.22 20.81
CA LEU A 494 1.54 16.82 21.06
C LEU A 494 1.24 16.35 22.48
N LEU A 495 1.45 17.21 23.48
CA LEU A 495 1.16 16.84 24.87
C LEU A 495 -0.32 16.98 25.23
N ARG A 496 -1.08 17.85 24.53
CA ARG A 496 -2.51 18.08 24.77
C ARG A 496 -3.43 17.05 24.10
N GLN A 497 -2.92 15.86 23.75
CA GLN A 497 -3.73 14.84 23.11
C GLN A 497 -4.81 14.27 24.04
N PRO A 498 -5.97 13.85 23.49
CA PRO A 498 -7.03 13.24 24.30
C PRO A 498 -6.61 11.93 24.97
N PRO A 499 -7.28 11.53 26.06
CA PRO A 499 -6.96 10.30 26.80
C PRO A 499 -6.93 9.03 25.95
N ALA A 500 -7.75 8.97 24.89
CA ALA A 500 -7.81 7.84 23.97
C ALA A 500 -6.45 7.53 23.30
N GLN A 501 -5.60 8.54 23.11
CA GLN A 501 -4.31 8.41 22.43
C GLN A 501 -3.11 8.39 23.37
N HIS A 502 -3.33 8.51 24.69
CA HIS A 502 -2.24 8.57 25.66
C HIS A 502 -1.34 7.34 25.63
N ARG A 503 -1.90 6.17 25.31
CA ARG A 503 -1.15 4.91 25.17
C ARG A 503 -0.22 4.92 23.95
N ASP A 504 -0.71 5.39 22.81
CA ASP A 504 0.10 5.44 21.58
C ASP A 504 1.15 6.54 21.66
N LEU A 505 0.79 7.68 22.27
CA LEU A 505 1.71 8.77 22.56
C LEU A 505 2.82 8.32 23.53
N GLU A 506 2.47 7.54 24.55
CA GLU A 506 3.45 6.99 25.49
C GLU A 506 4.48 6.10 24.77
N ARG A 507 4.03 5.18 23.91
CA ARG A 507 4.91 4.34 23.09
C ARG A 507 5.83 5.17 22.20
N PHE A 508 5.29 6.19 21.54
CA PHE A 508 6.08 7.10 20.70
C PHE A 508 7.13 7.87 21.51
N LEU A 509 6.80 8.28 22.74
CA LEU A 509 7.69 9.07 23.60
C LEU A 509 8.76 8.25 24.33
N GLU A 510 8.75 6.91 24.28
CA GLU A 510 9.79 6.07 24.91
C GLU A 510 11.20 6.38 24.37
N GLY A 511 11.30 6.84 23.11
CA GLY A 511 12.56 7.31 22.52
C GLY A 511 12.91 8.78 22.80
N HIS A 512 12.02 9.54 23.45
CA HIS A 512 12.12 10.99 23.64
C HIS A 512 12.07 11.38 25.12
N ASP A 513 13.15 11.07 25.85
CA ASP A 513 13.29 11.34 27.30
C ASP A 513 12.91 12.77 27.70
N GLN A 514 13.30 13.77 26.91
CA GLN A 514 13.06 15.19 27.20
C GLN A 514 11.57 15.58 27.23
N LEU A 515 10.70 14.79 26.61
CA LEU A 515 9.26 15.05 26.52
C LEU A 515 8.43 14.01 27.28
N SER A 516 8.91 12.77 27.43
CA SER A 516 8.18 11.70 28.11
C SER A 516 7.79 12.04 29.55
N TRP A 517 8.66 12.73 30.31
CA TRP A 517 8.35 13.09 31.70
C TRP A 517 7.17 14.07 31.82
N LEU A 518 6.97 14.96 30.84
CA LEU A 518 5.82 15.87 30.81
C LEU A 518 4.52 15.09 30.61
N HIS A 519 4.53 14.12 29.70
CA HIS A 519 3.39 13.23 29.46
C HIS A 519 3.08 12.36 30.69
N HIS A 520 4.11 11.82 31.34
CA HIS A 520 3.94 11.05 32.59
C HIS A 520 3.32 11.89 33.72
N ILE A 521 3.68 13.18 33.83
CA ILE A 521 3.05 14.08 34.81
C ILE A 521 1.57 14.31 34.47
N GLN A 522 1.26 14.58 33.20
CA GLN A 522 -0.12 14.83 32.76
C GLN A 522 -1.03 13.60 32.95
N THR A 523 -0.48 12.40 32.79
CA THR A 523 -1.20 11.13 32.98
C THR A 523 -1.23 10.67 34.45
N GLY A 524 -0.65 11.43 35.38
CA GLY A 524 -0.59 11.10 36.81
C GLY A 524 0.42 10.00 37.17
N GLN A 525 1.27 9.57 36.23
CA GLN A 525 2.31 8.57 36.43
C GLN A 525 3.59 9.18 37.03
N PHE A 526 3.48 9.84 38.19
CA PHE A 526 4.59 10.58 38.80
C PHE A 526 5.83 9.72 39.12
N GLY A 527 5.64 8.43 39.42
CA GLY A 527 6.75 7.49 39.66
C GLY A 527 7.66 7.33 38.43
N ARG A 528 7.07 7.18 37.23
CA ARG A 528 7.83 7.10 35.96
C ARG A 528 8.41 8.45 35.58
N ALA A 529 7.68 9.55 35.81
CA ALA A 529 8.20 10.89 35.62
C ALA A 529 9.48 11.13 36.44
N ALA A 530 9.49 10.73 37.72
CA ALA A 530 10.65 10.84 38.59
C ALA A 530 11.86 10.07 38.04
N GLN A 531 11.67 8.84 37.56
CA GLN A 531 12.74 8.03 36.96
C GLN A 531 13.32 8.68 35.70
N THR A 532 12.46 9.17 34.79
CA THR A 532 12.93 9.85 33.58
C THR A 532 13.70 11.13 33.93
N LEU A 533 13.19 11.94 34.87
CA LEU A 533 13.83 13.17 35.32
C LEU A 533 15.19 12.91 35.99
N GLU A 534 15.27 11.86 36.81
CA GLU A 534 16.54 11.43 37.42
C GLU A 534 17.56 11.01 36.34
N ARG A 535 17.12 10.22 35.35
CA ARG A 535 17.97 9.82 34.21
C ARG A 535 18.47 11.03 33.41
N LEU A 536 17.59 12.00 33.15
CA LEU A 536 17.96 13.25 32.49
C LEU A 536 18.93 14.07 33.32
N GLY A 537 18.72 14.17 34.64
CA GLY A 537 19.61 14.86 35.57
C GLY A 537 21.02 14.26 35.59
N LYS A 538 21.14 12.92 35.60
CA LYS A 538 22.43 12.23 35.55
C LYS A 538 23.18 12.42 34.23
N ARG A 539 22.48 12.64 33.12
CA ARG A 539 23.06 12.88 31.79
C ARG A 539 23.34 14.36 31.50
N GLU A 540 22.89 15.26 32.36
CA GLU A 540 23.10 16.70 32.16
C GLU A 540 24.50 17.07 32.67
N GLU A 541 25.35 17.51 31.74
CA GLU A 541 26.73 17.93 32.03
C GLU A 541 26.98 19.40 31.66
N LYS A 542 26.08 20.02 30.88
CA LYS A 542 26.33 21.33 30.27
C LYS A 542 25.94 22.48 31.18
N PHE A 543 24.85 22.35 31.93
CA PHE A 543 24.30 23.43 32.75
C PHE A 543 23.94 22.94 34.15
N LEU A 544 24.64 23.46 35.16
CA LEU A 544 24.39 23.12 36.56
C LEU A 544 22.97 23.48 37.01
N SER A 545 22.50 24.67 36.64
CA SER A 545 21.14 25.16 36.96
C SER A 545 20.05 24.24 36.41
N ARG A 546 20.27 23.67 35.22
CA ARG A 546 19.37 22.69 34.61
C ARG A 546 19.43 21.34 35.34
N LYS A 547 20.63 20.86 35.68
CA LYS A 547 20.81 19.62 36.49
C LYS A 547 20.07 19.73 37.83
N LYS A 548 20.21 20.86 38.52
CA LYS A 548 19.49 21.20 39.77
C LYS A 548 17.98 21.13 39.58
N THR A 549 17.48 21.80 38.54
CA THR A 549 16.04 21.82 38.23
C THR A 549 15.51 20.40 37.95
N LEU A 550 16.23 19.58 37.19
CA LEU A 550 15.82 18.21 36.88
C LEU A 550 15.74 17.32 38.13
N PHE A 551 16.73 17.38 39.02
CA PHE A 551 16.69 16.64 40.29
C PHE A 551 15.63 17.18 41.25
N SER A 552 15.43 18.50 41.32
CA SER A 552 14.37 19.11 42.13
C SER A 552 12.99 18.62 41.67
N LEU A 553 12.74 18.62 40.36
CA LEU A 553 11.50 18.08 39.78
C LEU A 553 11.38 16.56 40.00
N SER A 554 12.48 15.80 39.87
CA SER A 554 12.49 14.36 40.15
C SER A 554 12.09 14.08 41.60
N LYS A 555 12.66 14.82 42.56
CA LYS A 555 12.32 14.71 43.99
C LYS A 555 10.84 15.02 44.25
N LEU A 556 10.32 16.10 43.68
CA LEU A 556 8.90 16.45 43.82
C LEU A 556 7.98 15.40 43.20
N ALA A 557 8.32 14.88 42.01
CA ALA A 557 7.55 13.81 41.37
C ALA A 557 7.61 12.50 42.17
N ALA A 558 8.76 12.15 42.76
CA ALA A 558 8.90 10.99 43.62
C ALA A 558 8.05 11.10 44.90
N LEU A 559 7.98 12.30 45.50
CA LEU A 559 7.13 12.56 46.66
C LEU A 559 5.64 12.49 46.33
N ALA A 560 5.25 13.01 45.15
CA ALA A 560 3.88 12.99 44.66
C ALA A 560 3.41 11.63 44.12
N SER A 561 4.32 10.67 43.94
CA SER A 561 3.98 9.35 43.40
C SER A 561 3.13 8.53 44.36
N ASN A 562 2.51 7.45 43.86
CA ASN A 562 1.84 6.45 44.68
C ASN A 562 2.72 5.20 44.90
N ASP A 563 4.04 5.33 44.69
CA ASP A 563 4.99 4.24 44.90
C ASP A 563 5.04 3.79 46.38
N PRO A 564 5.47 2.55 46.68
CA PRO A 564 5.70 2.10 48.05
C PRO A 564 6.65 3.03 48.82
N PRO A 565 6.46 3.20 50.14
CA PRO A 565 7.22 4.16 50.95
C PRO A 565 8.74 3.92 50.87
N GLU A 566 9.17 2.67 50.83
CA GLU A 566 10.59 2.30 50.70
C GLU A 566 11.22 2.79 49.39
N VAL A 567 10.48 2.68 48.28
CA VAL A 567 10.95 3.12 46.95
C VAL A 567 10.99 4.65 46.88
N LYS A 568 9.99 5.32 47.46
CA LYS A 568 9.97 6.78 47.56
C LYS A 568 11.14 7.30 48.36
N GLU A 569 11.36 6.74 49.56
CA GLU A 569 12.41 7.17 50.46
C GLU A 569 13.79 7.00 49.80
N ARG A 570 14.01 5.87 49.12
CA ARG A 570 15.25 5.63 48.37
C ARG A 570 15.47 6.69 47.28
N ARG A 571 14.48 6.93 46.41
CA ARG A 571 14.63 7.94 45.33
C ARG A 571 14.83 9.34 45.88
N VAL A 572 14.15 9.69 46.96
CA VAL A 572 14.32 11.00 47.60
C VAL A 572 15.72 11.14 48.18
N LYS A 573 16.25 10.10 48.84
CA LYS A 573 17.64 10.08 49.32
C LYS A 573 18.65 10.21 48.18
N ASP A 574 18.46 9.46 47.09
CA ASP A 574 19.35 9.52 45.93
C ASP A 574 19.30 10.92 45.27
N ALA A 575 18.12 11.53 45.15
CA ALA A 575 18.00 12.89 44.67
C ALA A 575 18.64 13.91 45.62
N ILE A 576 18.52 13.75 46.95
CA ILE A 576 19.16 14.63 47.93
C ILE A 576 20.68 14.60 47.78
N LYS A 577 21.28 13.40 47.66
CA LYS A 577 22.73 13.27 47.43
C LYS A 577 23.19 14.06 46.20
N GLU A 578 22.47 13.98 45.09
CA GLU A 578 22.79 14.75 43.88
C GLU A 578 22.62 16.27 44.08
N HIS A 579 21.66 16.71 44.90
CA HIS A 579 21.56 18.13 45.28
C HIS A 579 22.73 18.56 46.16
N ASP A 580 23.20 17.72 47.08
CA ASP A 580 24.35 18.02 47.94
C ASP A 580 25.60 18.26 47.08
N LEU A 581 25.83 17.42 46.06
CA LEU A 581 26.91 17.62 45.08
C LEU A 581 26.80 18.97 44.35
N ILE A 582 25.58 19.34 43.92
CA ILE A 582 25.32 20.62 43.28
C ILE A 582 25.56 21.79 44.26
N MET A 583 25.18 21.63 45.52
CA MET A 583 25.39 22.64 46.57
C MET A 583 26.87 22.90 46.82
N TYR A 584 27.72 21.87 46.83
CA TYR A 584 29.17 22.07 46.90
C TYR A 584 29.64 22.95 45.74
N GLN A 585 29.26 22.62 44.50
CA GLN A 585 29.64 23.42 43.33
C GLN A 585 29.11 24.87 43.38
N GLU A 586 27.87 25.11 43.83
CA GLU A 586 27.31 26.45 43.99
C GLU A 586 27.99 27.26 45.11
N SER A 587 28.64 26.57 46.06
CA SER A 587 29.35 27.18 47.18
C SER A 587 30.85 27.38 46.92
N LEU A 588 31.29 27.29 45.67
CA LEU A 588 32.66 27.60 45.28
C LEU A 588 32.98 29.09 45.58
N PRO A 589 34.16 29.40 46.15
CA PRO A 589 34.57 30.78 46.40
C PRO A 589 34.68 31.60 45.11
N SER A 590 34.34 32.89 45.15
CA SER A 590 34.41 33.78 43.97
C SER A 590 35.82 33.88 43.38
N ALA A 591 36.85 33.86 44.23
CA ALA A 591 38.25 33.86 43.79
C ALA A 591 38.60 32.65 42.91
N VAL A 592 38.06 31.47 43.25
CA VAL A 592 38.23 30.24 42.47
C VAL A 592 37.43 30.35 41.16
N MET A 593 36.20 30.84 41.22
CA MET A 593 35.38 31.02 40.01
C MET A 593 36.07 31.96 39.00
N GLU A 594 36.66 33.06 39.47
CA GLU A 594 37.43 33.99 38.63
C GLU A 594 38.69 33.34 38.05
N ALA A 595 39.46 32.63 38.88
CA ALA A 595 40.71 31.96 38.47
C ALA A 595 40.48 30.92 37.36
N TYR A 596 39.37 30.18 37.44
CA TYR A 596 38.97 29.17 36.44
C TYR A 596 38.04 29.72 35.35
N CYS A 597 37.78 31.03 35.32
CA CYS A 597 36.91 31.71 34.34
C CYS A 597 35.50 31.09 34.25
N LEU A 598 34.92 30.71 35.39
CA LEU A 598 33.58 30.13 35.49
C LEU A 598 32.52 31.23 35.66
N ASP A 599 31.46 31.15 34.87
CA ASP A 599 30.29 32.03 35.00
C ASP A 599 29.33 31.48 36.06
N PRO A 600 28.97 32.24 37.12
CA PRO A 600 28.01 31.82 38.14
C PRO A 600 26.63 31.42 37.58
N ASP A 601 26.15 32.11 36.55
CA ASP A 601 24.80 31.90 36.01
C ASP A 601 24.74 30.75 35.00
N ASN A 602 25.89 30.41 34.40
CA ASN A 602 25.99 29.47 33.29
C ASN A 602 27.11 28.44 33.46
N MET A 603 27.33 27.99 34.70
CA MET A 603 28.39 27.04 35.02
C MET A 603 28.11 25.64 34.45
N ARG A 604 29.13 25.02 33.84
CA ARG A 604 29.11 23.60 33.47
C ARG A 604 29.04 22.72 34.70
N VAL A 605 28.62 21.46 34.57
CA VAL A 605 28.67 20.51 35.69
C VAL A 605 30.11 20.06 35.91
N LEU A 606 30.57 20.13 37.16
CA LEU A 606 31.91 19.69 37.57
C LEU A 606 31.85 18.31 38.22
N SER A 607 32.91 17.52 38.06
CA SER A 607 33.02 16.23 38.75
C SER A 607 33.44 16.42 40.21
N PRO A 608 33.17 15.45 41.11
CA PRO A 608 33.65 15.50 42.49
C PRO A 608 35.17 15.70 42.58
N GLU A 609 35.94 15.07 41.69
CA GLU A 609 37.40 15.22 41.65
C GLU A 609 37.84 16.64 41.23
N GLU A 610 37.16 17.23 40.24
CA GLU A 610 37.41 18.62 39.84
C GLU A 610 37.08 19.59 40.98
N LEU A 611 35.97 19.36 41.70
CA LEU A 611 35.57 20.19 42.84
C LEU A 611 36.58 20.10 44.00
N ILE A 612 37.05 18.90 44.31
CA ILE A 612 38.08 18.70 45.35
C ILE A 612 39.34 19.47 44.99
N GLU A 613 39.81 19.36 43.74
CA GLU A 613 40.99 20.11 43.29
C GLU A 613 40.75 21.62 43.38
N MET A 614 39.58 22.11 42.96
CA MET A 614 39.26 23.54 43.01
C MET A 614 39.18 24.11 44.44
N TYR A 615 38.70 23.33 45.42
CA TYR A 615 38.69 23.77 46.82
C TYR A 615 40.08 23.87 47.44
N VAL A 616 40.97 22.97 47.02
CA VAL A 616 42.27 22.74 47.65
C VAL A 616 43.41 23.42 46.89
N SER A 617 43.22 23.75 45.61
CA SER A 617 44.24 24.35 44.75
C SER A 617 44.74 25.67 45.31
N LYS A 618 45.95 26.07 44.93
CA LYS A 618 46.58 27.35 45.33
C LYS A 618 45.79 28.58 44.85
N ASP A 619 44.91 28.40 43.88
CA ASP A 619 44.09 29.46 43.31
C ASP A 619 42.97 29.90 44.28
N ASN A 620 42.59 29.03 45.24
CA ASN A 620 41.76 29.43 46.38
C ASN A 620 42.62 30.19 47.41
N VAL A 621 42.82 31.49 47.21
CA VAL A 621 43.74 32.30 48.03
C VAL A 621 43.33 32.31 49.51
N ASP A 622 42.04 32.42 49.79
CA ASP A 622 41.46 32.55 51.14
C ASP A 622 40.86 31.25 51.69
N ALA A 623 41.40 30.09 51.27
CA ALA A 623 40.91 28.78 51.69
C ALA A 623 40.93 28.62 53.22
N ASN A 624 39.80 28.21 53.81
CA ASN A 624 39.63 28.03 55.25
C ASN A 624 39.30 26.56 55.63
N GLU A 625 39.13 26.29 56.92
CA GLU A 625 38.82 24.93 57.41
C GLU A 625 37.54 24.34 56.82
N TYR A 626 36.56 25.16 56.43
CA TYR A 626 35.31 24.71 55.83
C TYR A 626 35.50 24.27 54.38
N ASP A 627 36.34 24.94 53.60
CA ASP A 627 36.62 24.55 52.20
C ASP A 627 37.32 23.19 52.13
N PHE A 628 38.29 22.95 53.02
CA PHE A 628 38.94 21.64 53.14
C PHE A 628 37.98 20.57 53.70
N MET A 629 37.08 20.93 54.61
CA MET A 629 36.05 20.00 55.08
C MET A 629 35.11 19.58 53.94
N LYS A 630 34.62 20.53 53.13
CA LYS A 630 33.82 20.23 51.93
C LYS A 630 34.57 19.32 50.96
N ALA A 631 35.86 19.55 50.74
CA ALA A 631 36.68 18.67 49.89
C ALA A 631 36.79 17.24 50.46
N LEU A 632 36.85 17.08 51.79
CA LEU A 632 36.84 15.76 52.44
C LEU A 632 35.47 15.09 52.36
N GLU A 633 34.37 15.83 52.53
CA GLU A 633 33.00 15.33 52.37
C GLU A 633 32.72 14.90 50.91
N LEU A 634 33.27 15.61 49.92
CA LEU A 634 33.16 15.26 48.50
C LEU A 634 33.75 13.88 48.15
N LEU A 635 34.63 13.32 49.00
CA LEU A 635 35.20 11.98 48.81
C LEU A 635 34.12 10.89 48.85
N ASP A 636 33.02 11.10 49.59
CA ASP A 636 31.91 10.13 49.69
C ASP A 636 31.16 9.96 48.36
N PHE A 637 31.33 10.91 47.42
CA PHE A 637 30.75 10.87 46.08
C PHE A 637 31.64 10.17 45.06
N ILE A 638 32.85 9.75 45.45
CA ILE A 638 33.80 9.06 44.57
C ILE A 638 33.57 7.54 44.67
N PRO A 639 33.17 6.88 43.57
CA PRO A 639 32.82 5.46 43.61
C PRO A 639 34.04 4.55 43.80
N ASP A 640 35.24 4.98 43.38
CA ASP A 640 36.47 4.22 43.53
C ASP A 640 37.18 4.51 44.86
N SER A 641 37.19 3.52 45.76
CA SER A 641 37.84 3.61 47.06
C SER A 641 39.34 3.89 47.00
N ALA A 642 40.05 3.43 45.96
CA ALA A 642 41.48 3.68 45.83
C ALA A 642 41.75 5.15 45.46
N THR A 643 40.97 5.69 44.51
CA THR A 643 41.02 7.10 44.13
C THR A 643 40.58 8.01 45.27
N ALA A 644 39.51 7.65 45.99
CA ALA A 644 39.06 8.38 47.17
C ALA A 644 40.15 8.45 48.26
N HIS A 645 40.84 7.33 48.54
CA HIS A 645 41.94 7.32 49.50
C HIS A 645 43.13 8.20 49.03
N ARG A 646 43.49 8.11 47.74
CA ARG A 646 44.55 8.96 47.16
C ARG A 646 44.20 10.46 47.26
N LEU A 647 42.96 10.82 46.95
CA LEU A 647 42.49 12.20 47.03
C LEU A 647 42.40 12.68 48.48
N ARG A 648 42.01 11.81 49.43
CA ARG A 648 42.08 12.12 50.86
C ARG A 648 43.49 12.51 51.29
N MET A 649 44.48 11.70 50.92
CA MET A 649 45.89 12.02 51.18
C MET A 649 46.29 13.35 50.55
N HIS A 650 45.84 13.60 49.32
CA HIS A 650 46.10 14.85 48.62
C HIS A 650 45.53 16.07 49.35
N VAL A 651 44.26 16.02 49.78
CA VAL A 651 43.59 17.09 50.53
C VAL A 651 44.36 17.41 51.81
N TRP A 652 44.75 16.39 52.58
CA TRP A 652 45.54 16.58 53.80
C TRP A 652 46.93 17.13 53.53
N CYS A 653 47.64 16.64 52.50
CA CYS A 653 48.94 17.18 52.12
C CYS A 653 48.84 18.67 51.76
N GLN A 654 47.81 19.08 51.04
CA GLN A 654 47.62 20.47 50.66
C GLN A 654 47.23 21.34 51.85
N ALA A 655 46.43 20.83 52.79
CA ALA A 655 46.13 21.53 54.04
C ALA A 655 47.43 21.84 54.81
N MET A 656 48.32 20.84 54.93
CA MET A 656 49.62 21.03 55.57
C MET A 656 50.54 22.00 54.81
N LEU A 657 50.49 22.01 53.47
CA LEU A 657 51.30 22.93 52.66
C LEU A 657 50.82 24.38 52.71
N ARG A 658 49.59 24.65 53.18
CA ARG A 658 49.07 26.00 53.41
C ARG A 658 49.58 26.62 54.71
N ASP A 659 49.89 25.79 55.69
CA ASP A 659 50.45 26.23 56.97
C ASP A 659 51.92 26.66 56.80
N GLN A 660 52.30 27.79 57.40
CA GLN A 660 53.67 28.29 57.40
C GLN A 660 54.42 27.71 58.62
N TRP A 661 55.14 26.61 58.40
CA TRP A 661 55.84 25.88 59.47
C TRP A 661 57.15 26.52 59.93
N GLU A 662 57.70 27.48 59.17
CA GLU A 662 59.03 28.06 59.40
C GLU A 662 59.03 29.16 60.47
N ASP A 663 57.89 29.84 60.70
CA ASP A 663 57.75 31.03 61.55
C ASP A 663 56.83 30.81 62.77
N LEU A 664 56.82 29.59 63.33
CA LEU A 664 55.96 29.25 64.47
C LEU A 664 56.49 29.82 65.79
N ASP A 665 55.61 30.47 66.57
CA ASP A 665 55.93 30.90 67.93
C ASP A 665 56.21 29.69 68.82
N THR A 666 57.43 29.61 69.32
CA THR A 666 57.90 28.49 70.17
C THR A 666 57.60 28.71 71.65
N ASP A 667 57.19 29.92 72.04
CA ASP A 667 56.88 30.24 73.43
C ASP A 667 55.47 29.76 73.83
N HIS A 668 54.51 29.67 72.88
CA HIS A 668 53.12 29.24 73.11
C HIS A 668 52.64 28.15 72.13
N PRO A 669 53.28 26.96 72.09
CA PRO A 669 53.06 25.97 71.05
C PRO A 669 51.60 25.48 70.96
N LEU A 670 50.88 25.40 72.08
CA LEU A 670 49.48 24.94 72.10
C LEU A 670 48.49 25.96 71.52
N GLU A 671 48.80 27.25 71.59
CA GLU A 671 47.97 28.32 71.03
C GLU A 671 48.24 28.44 69.54
N THR A 672 49.52 28.44 69.15
CA THR A 672 49.94 28.44 67.74
C THR A 672 49.45 27.20 66.99
N MET A 673 49.47 26.01 67.61
CA MET A 673 48.95 24.78 67.00
C MET A 673 47.45 24.85 66.74
N LYS A 674 46.66 25.59 67.53
CA LYS A 674 45.21 25.75 67.28
C LYS A 674 44.91 26.69 66.12
N GLU A 675 45.84 27.56 65.75
CA GLU A 675 45.67 28.50 64.64
C GLU A 675 45.96 27.87 63.27
N LEU A 676 46.74 26.78 63.25
CA LEU A 676 47.08 26.02 62.05
C LEU A 676 45.84 25.39 61.40
N LEU A 677 45.77 25.49 60.07
CA LEU A 677 44.65 25.01 59.27
C LEU A 677 44.44 23.50 59.47
N PHE A 678 45.51 22.72 59.53
CA PHE A 678 45.43 21.28 59.81
C PHE A 678 44.65 20.98 61.10
N PHE A 679 45.00 21.64 62.21
CA PHE A 679 44.36 21.40 63.51
C PHE A 679 42.95 21.95 63.57
N ARG A 680 42.66 23.06 62.88
CA ARG A 680 41.30 23.60 62.75
C ARG A 680 40.38 22.64 61.99
N ILE A 681 40.86 21.98 60.94
CA ILE A 681 40.10 20.94 60.23
C ILE A 681 39.83 19.75 61.15
N VAL A 682 40.82 19.32 61.95
CA VAL A 682 40.65 18.21 62.90
C VAL A 682 39.67 18.57 64.02
N GLU A 683 39.74 19.78 64.57
CA GLU A 683 38.81 20.27 65.58
C GLU A 683 37.39 20.35 65.01
N LEU A 684 37.23 20.82 63.77
CA LEU A 684 35.96 20.85 63.06
C LEU A 684 35.41 19.43 62.85
N ALA A 685 36.23 18.48 62.39
CA ALA A 685 35.84 17.08 62.21
C ALA A 685 35.39 16.42 63.52
N PHE A 686 36.11 16.70 64.60
CA PHE A 686 35.76 16.22 65.94
C PHE A 686 34.43 16.80 66.42
N SER A 687 34.19 18.09 66.17
CA SER A 687 32.91 18.75 66.51
C SER A 687 31.71 18.18 65.75
N GLN A 688 31.94 17.63 64.55
CA GLN A 688 30.95 16.98 63.70
C GLN A 688 30.76 15.47 63.99
N ASN A 689 31.40 14.93 65.05
CA ASN A 689 31.39 13.52 65.44
C ASN A 689 31.93 12.54 64.37
N VAL A 690 32.88 12.96 63.54
CA VAL A 690 33.52 12.08 62.56
C VAL A 690 34.53 11.15 63.27
N ASP A 691 34.61 9.88 62.86
CA ASP A 691 35.61 8.95 63.41
C ASP A 691 37.02 9.35 62.94
N LEU A 692 37.75 10.00 63.83
CA LEU A 692 39.11 10.46 63.60
C LEU A 692 40.08 9.34 63.17
N LYS A 693 39.78 8.07 63.48
CA LYS A 693 40.64 6.94 63.06
C LYS A 693 40.52 6.61 61.58
N GLU A 694 39.37 6.86 60.96
CA GLU A 694 39.13 6.64 59.53
C GLU A 694 39.32 7.92 58.70
N PHE A 695 39.22 9.08 59.37
CA PHE A 695 39.25 10.41 58.77
C PHE A 695 40.67 10.98 58.61
N LEU A 696 41.57 10.70 59.57
CA LEU A 696 42.96 11.10 59.48
C LEU A 696 43.73 10.21 58.48
N PRO A 697 44.77 10.76 57.82
CA PRO A 697 45.58 10.05 56.83
C PRO A 697 46.35 8.85 57.37
#